data_AF-A0A9E0SZC6-F1
#
_entry.id   AF-A0A9E0SZC6-F1
#
_cell.length_a   1.000
_cell.length_b   1.000
_cell.length_c   1.000
_cell.angle_alpha   90.00
_cell.angle_beta   90.00
_cell.angle_gamma   90.00
#
_symmetry.space_group_name_H-M   'P 1'
#
loop_
_entity.id
_entity.type
_entity.pdbx_description
1 polymer ?
#
loop_
_entity_poly.entity_id
_entity_poly.type
_entity_poly.pdbx_seq_one_letter_code
_entity_poly.pdbx_strand_id
1 'polypeptide(L)'
;MPSAALAEETRADVAHGDDAGWYLDAVIYQLNVKAYVDSDGDGVGDFKGVTSKLDYVKDLGVNTIWLMPFYPSPLKDDGYDIAEYENVHPQYGTLDDFKVMLDEAHRRGLRVITELVINHTSDQHPWFQAARKAPPGSPERDFYVWSDDDGKYRGTRIIFTDTETSNWTWDPVAKAYYWHRFFSHQPDLNFDNPAVLEAVFRTMRFWLDMGVDGFRLDAIPYLVEREGTNNENLPETHAVIKQLRAAIDASYPNRFLLAEANQWPEDVREYFGDGDECHACYHFPLMPRMYMAIAQEDRYPLVEIMQQTPDIPAGCQWAIFLRNHDELTLEMVTSKERDYMYSTYAADPRARINLGIRRRLGPLLENDKDRIKLMNSLLLSMRGSPIIYYGDEIGMGDNVFVGDRNGVRTPMQWSPDRNAGFSRADPQRLYLPPIMDAIYGYEAVNVEAQLRDASSLLHWMRRMLAVRATSRAFGRGGLQFLKPGNRKVLAYLREHDGETILCVANLSRSAQPVELDLGAFKGRVPIELLGRTSFPPIGELPYLLTLAGYGFYWFRLATDVAVPSWHDERPAIEDRPVLVLFDGWTSLFRDHVVPWRIGLSVKTRSQYETDTLPRHVETQRWYGAKGTAIQRCRVADHAIWDEGDSSWLVQVIETDAGDETASYFVPLTLAWEDRDEERVKSLANAAVARVRQQAEVGIMADALADEAFCRALVRGIGKGGSLATEHGELRFEPTRLFSGITGDDLAGLPVGKPLGHSSNSVVLFGERLFLKAYRRVQPGTNPEVEMGRFLTEVAAFPNCVPLAGIIELRTPEGAHATLGILQAQVPNQGDGWEHAAGYLQRFFESARSGLQALPDDVHAAYMEQVATLGRRTAELHAALARKSGLAAFDPEPYAEADLAAARTRATATARSALALLERQLPLLTGDALAAARVVLGARQRIEQQLTEAAIDTSGMQRTRIHGDYHLSQVLLVKNDFVIIDFEGEPGHSFEERRMKQSPLRDVAGMLRSFGYAAAQGLRSAAPAAQELASLAPLAQAWEDQARRTFVEAYQAAGGPAARGNGAASQLLAFFELEKALYELRYELQNRPDWAAVPLVGICALLGIAPSSR
;
A
#
# COMPACT_ATOMS: atom_id res chain seq x y z
N MET A 1 6.03 38.74 4.26
CA MET A 1 7.25 38.74 5.10
C MET A 1 6.78 38.64 6.54
N PRO A 2 7.13 37.60 7.33
CA PRO A 2 8.43 36.94 7.39
C PRO A 2 8.38 35.44 6.97
N SER A 3 9.38 34.94 6.24
CA SER A 3 10.57 34.22 6.75
C SER A 3 10.28 32.72 6.81
N ALA A 4 10.72 31.92 5.83
CA ALA A 4 12.09 31.39 5.82
C ALA A 4 12.42 30.74 7.17
N ALA A 5 12.05 29.47 7.34
CA ALA A 5 12.65 28.48 8.24
C ALA A 5 11.78 27.21 8.21
N LEU A 6 12.35 26.10 7.73
CA LEU A 6 11.92 24.68 7.81
C LEU A 6 12.17 23.88 6.51
N ALA A 7 12.80 24.51 5.51
CA ALA A 7 13.36 23.81 4.34
C ALA A 7 14.78 23.22 4.61
N GLU A 8 15.26 23.18 5.85
CA GLU A 8 16.68 22.91 6.16
C GLU A 8 17.02 21.58 6.85
N GLU A 9 16.10 20.80 7.41
CA GLU A 9 16.50 19.62 8.22
C GLU A 9 15.80 18.29 7.86
N THR A 10 15.50 18.10 6.57
CA THR A 10 15.50 16.74 5.97
C THR A 10 16.27 16.73 4.65
N ARG A 11 17.40 17.47 4.63
CA ARG A 11 18.58 16.99 3.93
C ARG A 11 19.17 15.86 4.77
N ALA A 12 18.61 14.65 4.68
CA ALA A 12 19.53 13.54 4.55
C ALA A 12 20.28 13.87 3.25
N ASP A 13 21.59 14.07 3.35
CA ASP A 13 22.45 14.50 2.26
C ASP A 13 22.14 13.76 0.94
N VAL A 14 21.23 14.32 0.13
CA VAL A 14 21.57 14.57 -1.26
C VAL A 14 22.17 15.96 -1.26
N ALA A 15 23.36 16.07 -0.65
CA ALA A 15 24.38 16.81 -1.36
C ALA A 15 24.39 16.31 -2.81
N HIS A 16 24.87 17.09 -3.77
CA HIS A 16 25.42 16.51 -5.01
C HIS A 16 26.64 15.59 -4.71
N GLY A 17 26.65 14.88 -3.58
CA GLY A 17 27.69 14.02 -3.08
C GLY A 17 27.57 12.65 -3.73
N ASP A 18 28.65 12.28 -4.41
CA ASP A 18 29.30 10.96 -4.38
C ASP A 18 28.48 9.67 -4.58
N ASP A 19 27.20 9.70 -4.97
CA ASP A 19 26.49 8.50 -5.42
C ASP A 19 26.80 8.21 -6.89
N ALA A 20 27.80 7.36 -7.10
CA ALA A 20 28.19 6.85 -8.41
C ALA A 20 27.08 6.09 -9.15
N GLY A 21 26.05 5.59 -8.45
CA GLY A 21 24.98 4.76 -9.02
C GLY A 21 23.66 5.48 -9.24
N TRP A 22 23.62 6.82 -9.20
CA TRP A 22 22.37 7.58 -9.18
C TRP A 22 21.42 7.30 -10.36
N TYR A 23 22.00 7.02 -11.54
CA TYR A 23 21.25 6.79 -12.77
C TYR A 23 20.47 5.47 -12.74
N LEU A 24 20.76 4.57 -11.80
CA LEU A 24 19.99 3.33 -11.58
C LEU A 24 18.58 3.61 -11.05
N ASP A 25 18.40 4.74 -10.36
CA ASP A 25 17.11 5.19 -9.81
C ASP A 25 16.53 6.38 -10.59
N ALA A 26 17.15 6.73 -11.73
CA ALA A 26 16.70 7.85 -12.53
C ALA A 26 15.29 7.64 -13.10
N VAL A 27 14.52 8.71 -13.09
CA VAL A 27 13.31 8.90 -13.89
C VAL A 27 13.60 10.10 -14.76
N ILE A 28 13.79 9.85 -16.05
CA ILE A 28 14.27 10.83 -17.01
C ILE A 28 13.08 11.44 -17.74
N TYR A 29 13.07 12.76 -17.88
CA TYR A 29 12.07 13.49 -18.65
C TYR A 29 12.73 14.12 -19.87
N GLN A 30 12.37 13.60 -21.04
CA GLN A 30 12.88 14.09 -22.31
C GLN A 30 12.06 15.30 -22.76
N LEU A 31 12.70 16.45 -22.91
CA LEU A 31 12.06 17.67 -23.39
C LEU A 31 12.88 18.36 -24.49
N ASN A 32 12.17 19.10 -25.34
CA ASN A 32 12.75 19.98 -26.35
C ASN A 32 12.59 21.44 -25.90
N VAL A 33 13.70 22.17 -25.77
CA VAL A 33 13.68 23.59 -25.35
C VAL A 33 12.74 24.41 -26.24
N LYS A 34 12.84 24.20 -27.56
CA LYS A 34 12.01 24.86 -28.57
C LYS A 34 10.50 24.64 -28.37
N ALA A 35 10.11 23.49 -27.84
CA ALA A 35 8.70 23.07 -27.76
C ALA A 35 8.08 23.30 -26.37
N TYR A 36 8.88 23.66 -25.36
CA TYR A 36 8.41 23.59 -23.98
C TYR A 36 7.67 24.86 -23.54
N VAL A 37 8.32 26.02 -23.52
CA VAL A 37 7.72 27.34 -23.23
C VAL A 37 8.51 28.44 -23.91
N ASP A 38 7.80 29.34 -24.59
CA ASP A 38 8.31 30.61 -25.11
C ASP A 38 8.10 31.72 -24.07
N SER A 39 9.20 32.30 -23.59
CA SER A 39 9.17 33.30 -22.52
C SER A 39 9.18 34.75 -23.01
N ASP A 40 9.61 35.00 -24.26
CA ASP A 40 9.76 36.36 -24.81
C ASP A 40 8.72 36.70 -25.91
N GLY A 41 7.92 35.73 -26.32
CA GLY A 41 6.81 35.87 -27.25
C GLY A 41 7.25 35.91 -28.72
N ASP A 42 8.39 35.33 -29.07
CA ASP A 42 8.87 35.28 -30.45
C ASP A 42 8.27 34.13 -31.29
N GLY A 43 7.69 33.12 -30.64
CA GLY A 43 7.07 31.93 -31.21
C GLY A 43 7.88 30.64 -31.01
N VAL A 44 9.03 30.69 -30.34
CA VAL A 44 9.98 29.60 -30.14
C VAL A 44 10.28 29.44 -28.64
N GLY A 45 10.34 28.21 -28.14
CA GLY A 45 10.66 27.97 -26.74
C GLY A 45 12.13 28.22 -26.40
N ASP A 46 12.41 28.65 -25.16
CA ASP A 46 13.73 29.11 -24.73
C ASP A 46 14.10 28.64 -23.30
N PHE A 47 15.37 28.83 -22.90
CA PHE A 47 15.86 28.37 -21.59
C PHE A 47 15.24 29.09 -20.39
N LYS A 48 14.82 30.36 -20.52
CA LYS A 48 14.12 31.06 -19.44
C LYS A 48 12.71 30.48 -19.28
N GLY A 49 12.07 30.12 -20.39
CA GLY A 49 10.82 29.37 -20.43
C GLY A 49 10.95 28.04 -19.69
N VAL A 50 11.95 27.22 -20.04
CA VAL A 50 12.23 25.95 -19.34
C VAL A 50 12.46 26.18 -17.85
N THR A 51 13.29 27.17 -17.48
CA THR A 51 13.58 27.53 -16.08
C THR A 51 12.29 27.82 -15.30
N SER A 52 11.34 28.54 -15.91
CA SER A 52 10.06 28.89 -15.28
C SER A 52 9.15 27.69 -15.00
N LYS A 53 9.43 26.53 -15.59
CA LYS A 53 8.64 25.29 -15.47
C LYS A 53 9.36 24.17 -14.74
N LEU A 54 10.57 24.39 -14.21
CA LEU A 54 11.28 23.38 -13.43
C LEU A 54 10.50 22.92 -12.19
N ASP A 55 9.66 23.78 -11.61
CA ASP A 55 8.77 23.39 -10.52
C ASP A 55 7.78 22.31 -10.98
N TYR A 56 7.16 22.45 -12.16
CA TYR A 56 6.28 21.42 -12.74
C TYR A 56 7.00 20.08 -12.96
N VAL A 57 8.23 20.14 -13.50
CA VAL A 57 9.04 18.93 -13.74
C VAL A 57 9.35 18.23 -12.42
N LYS A 58 9.84 18.96 -11.41
CA LYS A 58 10.08 18.41 -10.07
C LYS A 58 8.81 17.81 -9.47
N ASP A 59 7.72 18.55 -9.58
CA ASP A 59 6.40 18.17 -9.05
C ASP A 59 5.82 16.93 -9.71
N LEU A 60 6.17 16.67 -10.98
CA LEU A 60 5.80 15.43 -11.68
C LEU A 60 6.38 14.19 -10.97
N GLY A 61 7.51 14.33 -10.28
CA GLY A 61 8.21 13.25 -9.60
C GLY A 61 9.38 12.66 -10.42
N VAL A 62 9.84 13.37 -11.46
CA VAL A 62 11.05 13.02 -12.20
C VAL A 62 12.28 13.61 -11.51
N ASN A 63 13.46 13.05 -11.76
CA ASN A 63 14.70 13.49 -11.11
C ASN A 63 15.84 13.82 -12.09
N THR A 64 15.62 13.61 -13.40
CA THR A 64 16.60 13.86 -14.45
C THR A 64 15.91 14.46 -15.67
N ILE A 65 16.46 15.51 -16.24
CA ILE A 65 16.01 16.13 -17.49
C ILE A 65 16.98 15.71 -18.59
N TRP A 66 16.45 15.24 -19.71
CA TRP A 66 17.19 15.09 -20.95
C TRP A 66 16.75 16.16 -21.94
N LEU A 67 17.70 17.03 -22.31
CA LEU A 67 17.50 18.07 -23.30
C LEU A 67 17.88 17.55 -24.70
N MET A 68 16.95 17.70 -25.65
CA MET A 68 17.24 17.59 -27.09
C MET A 68 18.29 18.63 -27.54
N PRO A 69 18.86 18.52 -28.76
CA PRO A 69 19.94 19.41 -29.18
C PRO A 69 19.50 20.88 -29.18
N PHE A 70 20.28 21.71 -28.49
CA PHE A 70 20.03 23.16 -28.36
C PHE A 70 21.16 24.02 -28.95
N TYR A 71 22.08 23.39 -29.66
CA TYR A 71 23.28 23.99 -30.25
C TYR A 71 22.94 24.84 -31.48
N PRO A 72 23.75 25.85 -31.86
CA PRO A 72 23.64 26.50 -33.15
C PRO A 72 23.65 25.48 -34.29
N SER A 73 22.66 25.59 -35.16
CA SER A 73 22.31 24.62 -36.18
C SER A 73 21.44 25.32 -37.24
N PRO A 74 21.48 24.92 -38.52
CA PRO A 74 20.50 25.38 -39.50
C PRO A 74 19.13 24.69 -39.34
N LEU A 75 18.97 23.78 -38.38
CA LEU A 75 17.74 23.09 -38.00
C LEU A 75 17.12 22.28 -39.15
N LYS A 76 17.94 21.76 -40.07
CA LYS A 76 17.45 20.90 -41.16
C LYS A 76 17.12 19.49 -40.67
N ASP A 77 17.72 19.07 -39.55
CA ASP A 77 17.34 17.89 -38.79
C ASP A 77 17.06 18.28 -37.32
N ASP A 78 16.33 19.38 -37.12
CA ASP A 78 15.84 19.84 -35.82
C ASP A 78 16.91 20.06 -34.74
N GLY A 79 18.16 20.33 -35.14
CA GLY A 79 19.28 20.58 -34.24
C GLY A 79 20.31 19.45 -34.15
N TYR A 80 20.01 18.27 -34.71
CA TYR A 80 21.00 17.18 -34.82
C TYR A 80 22.10 17.50 -35.84
N ASP A 81 21.83 18.39 -36.80
CA ASP A 81 22.82 18.99 -37.68
C ASP A 81 23.54 20.18 -36.99
N ILE A 82 24.50 19.89 -36.11
CA ILE A 82 25.21 20.90 -35.29
C ILE A 82 26.22 21.71 -36.13
N ALA A 83 26.14 23.03 -36.05
CA ALA A 83 27.08 23.98 -36.68
C ALA A 83 28.10 24.59 -35.71
N GLU A 84 27.84 24.56 -34.40
CA GLU A 84 28.77 24.97 -33.34
C GLU A 84 28.46 24.21 -32.04
N TYR A 85 29.42 23.46 -31.49
CA TYR A 85 29.19 22.59 -30.32
C TYR A 85 29.22 23.29 -28.95
N GLU A 86 29.93 24.42 -28.84
CA GLU A 86 30.26 25.06 -27.55
C GLU A 86 29.44 26.33 -27.32
N ASN A 87 28.20 26.34 -27.82
CA ASN A 87 27.32 27.49 -27.74
C ASN A 87 25.85 27.07 -27.76
N VAL A 88 24.95 28.02 -27.49
CA VAL A 88 23.50 27.83 -27.51
C VAL A 88 22.93 28.47 -28.78
N HIS A 89 21.97 27.82 -29.42
CA HIS A 89 21.26 28.36 -30.58
C HIS A 89 20.62 29.70 -30.20
N PRO A 90 20.79 30.79 -30.98
CA PRO A 90 20.32 32.13 -30.59
C PRO A 90 18.81 32.23 -30.30
N GLN A 91 18.00 31.36 -30.89
CA GLN A 91 16.55 31.30 -30.63
C GLN A 91 16.19 30.71 -29.26
N TYR A 92 17.11 30.00 -28.60
CA TYR A 92 16.85 29.38 -27.30
C TYR A 92 17.40 30.21 -26.14
N GLY A 93 18.05 31.33 -26.44
CA GLY A 93 18.70 32.23 -25.49
C GLY A 93 20.22 32.20 -25.61
N THR A 94 20.89 32.40 -24.47
CA THR A 94 22.35 32.50 -24.38
C THR A 94 22.94 31.37 -23.54
N LEU A 95 24.27 31.24 -23.55
CA LEU A 95 24.99 30.33 -22.67
C LEU A 95 24.73 30.62 -21.19
N ASP A 96 24.57 31.89 -20.82
CA ASP A 96 24.23 32.30 -19.45
C ASP A 96 22.82 31.84 -19.06
N ASP A 97 21.86 31.91 -20.00
CA ASP A 97 20.49 31.43 -19.75
C ASP A 97 20.47 29.91 -19.53
N PHE A 98 21.26 29.15 -20.29
CA PHE A 98 21.45 27.71 -20.04
C PHE A 98 22.05 27.45 -18.66
N LYS A 99 23.09 28.20 -18.27
CA LYS A 99 23.74 28.04 -16.97
C LYS A 99 22.77 28.33 -15.81
N VAL A 100 21.96 29.39 -15.93
CA VAL A 100 20.91 29.69 -14.94
C VAL A 100 19.89 28.56 -14.85
N MET A 101 19.47 28.00 -16.00
CA MET A 101 18.55 26.86 -16.03
C MET A 101 19.16 25.63 -15.32
N LEU A 102 20.43 25.32 -15.62
CA LEU A 102 21.18 24.21 -15.03
C LEU A 102 21.30 24.36 -13.50
N ASP A 103 21.73 25.53 -13.03
CA ASP A 103 21.86 25.83 -11.59
C ASP A 103 20.50 25.72 -10.87
N GLU A 104 19.43 26.22 -11.48
CA GLU A 104 18.07 26.13 -10.91
C GLU A 104 17.50 24.71 -10.94
N ALA A 105 17.88 23.87 -11.91
CA ALA A 105 17.55 22.44 -11.94
C ALA A 105 18.26 21.70 -10.80
N HIS A 106 19.57 21.93 -10.64
CA HIS A 106 20.37 21.37 -9.53
C HIS A 106 19.85 21.80 -8.16
N ARG A 107 19.47 23.07 -7.99
CA ARG A 107 18.85 23.58 -6.74
C ARG A 107 17.56 22.83 -6.37
N ARG A 108 16.89 22.22 -7.35
CA ARG A 108 15.67 21.41 -7.18
C ARG A 108 15.95 19.92 -7.01
N GLY A 109 17.20 19.49 -7.10
CA GLY A 109 17.60 18.08 -7.11
C GLY A 109 17.37 17.38 -8.45
N LEU A 110 17.23 18.15 -9.54
CA LEU A 110 17.10 17.61 -10.90
C LEU A 110 18.48 17.58 -11.55
N ARG A 111 18.88 16.42 -12.09
CA ARG A 111 20.06 16.32 -12.95
C ARG A 111 19.72 16.70 -14.38
N VAL A 112 20.69 17.15 -15.16
CA VAL A 112 20.52 17.54 -16.56
C VAL A 112 21.53 16.81 -17.43
N ILE A 113 21.02 16.04 -18.39
CA ILE A 113 21.80 15.42 -19.45
C ILE A 113 21.47 16.07 -20.80
N THR A 114 22.47 16.12 -21.68
CA THR A 114 22.37 16.78 -22.98
C THR A 114 22.75 15.83 -24.10
N GLU A 115 22.46 16.21 -25.34
CA GLU A 115 22.81 15.43 -26.53
C GLU A 115 24.28 15.60 -26.88
N LEU A 116 24.97 14.51 -27.24
CA LEU A 116 26.30 14.56 -27.80
C LEU A 116 26.30 13.88 -29.16
N VAL A 117 26.04 14.69 -30.20
CA VAL A 117 26.00 14.23 -31.61
C VAL A 117 27.41 14.25 -32.15
N ILE A 118 28.07 13.09 -32.15
CA ILE A 118 29.50 12.97 -32.48
C ILE A 118 29.77 12.20 -33.76
N ASN A 119 28.76 11.53 -34.34
CA ASN A 119 28.92 10.86 -35.63
C ASN A 119 29.15 11.85 -36.77
N HIS A 120 28.45 12.97 -36.75
CA HIS A 120 28.39 13.92 -37.86
C HIS A 120 28.24 15.36 -37.36
N THR A 121 28.44 16.32 -38.27
CA THR A 121 28.16 17.75 -38.04
C THR A 121 27.26 18.27 -39.15
N SER A 122 26.75 19.51 -39.04
CA SER A 122 26.17 20.21 -40.18
C SER A 122 27.20 20.45 -41.31
N ASP A 123 26.74 20.44 -42.57
CA ASP A 123 27.52 20.93 -43.71
C ASP A 123 27.90 22.42 -43.58
N GLN A 124 27.27 23.17 -42.68
CA GLN A 124 27.60 24.56 -42.36
C GLN A 124 28.66 24.69 -41.26
N HIS A 125 29.02 23.59 -40.59
CA HIS A 125 30.03 23.61 -39.53
C HIS A 125 31.36 24.17 -40.07
N PRO A 126 32.06 25.05 -39.33
CA PRO A 126 33.34 25.61 -39.76
C PRO A 126 34.38 24.56 -40.18
N TRP A 127 34.36 23.40 -39.52
CA TRP A 127 35.20 22.25 -39.90
C TRP A 127 34.90 21.77 -41.32
N PHE A 128 33.64 21.51 -41.70
CA PHE A 128 33.30 21.05 -43.05
C PHE A 128 33.61 22.13 -44.10
N GLN A 129 33.31 23.39 -43.77
CA GLN A 129 33.60 24.52 -44.65
C GLN A 129 35.10 24.70 -44.90
N ALA A 130 35.96 24.38 -43.92
CA ALA A 130 37.40 24.31 -44.10
C ALA A 130 37.80 23.06 -44.91
N ALA A 131 37.29 21.88 -44.54
CA ALA A 131 37.60 20.60 -45.16
C ALA A 131 37.33 20.59 -46.67
N ARG A 132 36.15 21.07 -47.10
CA ARG A 132 35.76 21.09 -48.52
C ARG A 132 36.62 22.03 -49.38
N LYS A 133 37.28 23.02 -48.77
CA LYS A 133 38.19 23.97 -49.44
C LYS A 133 39.65 23.54 -49.34
N ALA A 134 39.97 22.61 -48.44
CA ALA A 134 41.32 22.16 -48.18
C ALA A 134 41.77 21.12 -49.24
N PRO A 135 43.07 21.09 -49.59
CA PRO A 135 43.62 20.09 -50.50
C PRO A 135 43.46 18.65 -49.98
N PRO A 136 43.31 17.64 -50.86
CA PRO A 136 43.33 16.23 -50.46
C PRO A 136 44.56 15.86 -49.61
N GLY A 137 44.35 15.14 -48.50
CA GLY A 137 45.41 14.71 -47.56
C GLY A 137 45.90 15.79 -46.59
N SER A 138 45.18 16.91 -46.44
CA SER A 138 45.47 17.91 -45.41
C SER A 138 44.72 17.59 -44.10
N PRO A 139 45.25 18.00 -42.93
CA PRO A 139 44.58 17.77 -41.65
C PRO A 139 43.14 18.31 -41.60
N GLU A 140 42.88 19.44 -42.24
CA GLU A 140 41.55 20.03 -42.33
C GLU A 140 40.61 19.21 -43.23
N ARG A 141 41.12 18.65 -44.33
CA ARG A 141 40.35 17.78 -45.23
C ARG A 141 39.93 16.49 -44.53
N ASP A 142 40.87 15.90 -43.80
CA ASP A 142 40.74 14.58 -43.18
C ASP A 142 39.87 14.59 -41.92
N PHE A 143 39.24 15.71 -41.57
CA PHE A 143 38.23 15.79 -40.51
C PHE A 143 36.91 15.08 -40.89
N TYR A 144 36.69 14.85 -42.19
CA TYR A 144 35.53 14.15 -42.75
C TYR A 144 35.99 13.02 -43.68
N VAL A 145 35.07 12.12 -44.00
CA VAL A 145 35.34 10.95 -44.83
C VAL A 145 35.09 11.28 -46.31
N TRP A 146 36.13 11.19 -47.14
CA TRP A 146 36.10 11.54 -48.57
C TRP A 146 36.41 10.35 -49.50
N SER A 147 35.86 10.40 -50.72
CA SER A 147 36.15 9.43 -51.78
C SER A 147 36.08 10.08 -53.17
N ASP A 148 36.86 9.58 -54.13
CA ASP A 148 36.83 10.04 -55.52
C ASP A 148 35.60 9.52 -56.29
N ASP A 149 35.03 8.39 -55.84
CA ASP A 149 33.80 7.79 -56.33
C ASP A 149 32.88 7.33 -55.18
N ASP A 150 31.64 6.98 -55.50
CA ASP A 150 30.62 6.47 -54.56
C ASP A 150 30.70 4.95 -54.35
N GLY A 151 31.80 4.32 -54.79
CA GLY A 151 31.94 2.87 -54.86
C GLY A 151 32.41 2.21 -53.56
N LYS A 152 32.84 2.98 -52.56
CA LYS A 152 33.31 2.51 -51.25
C LYS A 152 32.18 2.11 -50.31
N TYR A 153 32.48 1.23 -49.35
CA TYR A 153 31.55 0.78 -48.29
C TYR A 153 30.26 0.11 -48.80
N ARG A 154 30.37 -0.66 -49.90
CA ARG A 154 29.24 -1.39 -50.49
C ARG A 154 28.63 -2.37 -49.49
N GLY A 155 27.31 -2.39 -49.42
CA GLY A 155 26.56 -3.26 -48.51
C GLY A 155 26.06 -2.56 -47.25
N THR A 156 26.49 -1.31 -47.00
CA THR A 156 25.91 -0.45 -45.96
C THR A 156 24.49 -0.05 -46.32
N ARG A 157 23.56 -0.14 -45.36
CA ARG A 157 22.18 0.32 -45.55
C ARG A 157 22.09 1.86 -45.53
N ILE A 158 21.04 2.38 -46.16
CA ILE A 158 20.62 3.79 -46.03
C ILE A 158 19.59 3.85 -44.91
N ILE A 159 19.76 4.77 -43.95
CA ILE A 159 18.85 4.92 -42.80
C ILE A 159 17.59 5.69 -43.23
N PHE A 160 17.75 6.89 -43.79
CA PHE A 160 16.64 7.72 -44.26
C PHE A 160 16.26 7.41 -45.71
N THR A 161 15.71 6.21 -45.91
CA THR A 161 15.37 5.66 -47.23
C THR A 161 14.34 6.48 -48.02
N ASP A 162 13.53 7.29 -47.32
CA ASP A 162 12.51 8.13 -47.97
C ASP A 162 13.10 9.40 -48.59
N THR A 163 14.34 9.77 -48.24
CA THR A 163 14.99 11.03 -48.67
C THR A 163 16.31 10.79 -49.40
N GLU A 164 17.19 9.96 -48.84
CA GLU A 164 18.54 9.75 -49.38
C GLU A 164 18.60 8.53 -50.29
N THR A 165 19.29 8.67 -51.43
CA THR A 165 19.48 7.57 -52.40
C THR A 165 20.84 6.88 -52.27
N SER A 166 21.76 7.49 -51.53
CA SER A 166 23.13 7.03 -51.30
C SER A 166 23.63 7.60 -49.97
N ASN A 167 24.60 6.94 -49.35
CA ASN A 167 25.36 7.47 -48.21
C ASN A 167 26.58 8.32 -48.67
N TRP A 168 26.75 8.51 -49.99
CA TRP A 168 27.77 9.35 -50.59
C TRP A 168 27.12 10.49 -51.37
N THR A 169 27.53 11.72 -51.08
CA THR A 169 27.10 12.92 -51.83
C THR A 169 28.29 13.64 -52.45
N TRP A 170 28.14 14.05 -53.71
CA TRP A 170 29.17 14.81 -54.43
C TRP A 170 29.24 16.26 -53.94
N ASP A 171 30.41 16.70 -53.45
CA ASP A 171 30.65 18.10 -53.13
C ASP A 171 31.28 18.85 -54.33
N PRO A 172 30.64 19.92 -54.85
CA PRO A 172 31.11 20.62 -56.04
C PRO A 172 32.36 21.47 -55.82
N VAL A 173 32.70 21.82 -54.58
CA VAL A 173 33.88 22.62 -54.23
C VAL A 173 35.09 21.71 -54.08
N ALA A 174 34.92 20.65 -53.31
CA ALA A 174 35.92 19.65 -53.01
C ALA A 174 36.22 18.70 -54.18
N LYS A 175 35.29 18.63 -55.16
CA LYS A 175 35.30 17.73 -56.32
C LYS A 175 35.54 16.28 -55.92
N ALA A 176 34.86 15.85 -54.86
CA ALA A 176 34.91 14.52 -54.29
C ALA A 176 33.58 14.22 -53.61
N TYR A 177 33.29 12.94 -53.41
CA TYR A 177 32.19 12.50 -52.57
C TYR A 177 32.58 12.59 -51.10
N TYR A 178 31.63 12.93 -50.23
CA TYR A 178 31.75 12.79 -48.78
C TYR A 178 30.68 11.84 -48.25
N TRP A 179 31.00 11.17 -47.15
CA TRP A 179 30.13 10.20 -46.49
C TRP A 179 29.13 10.89 -45.56
N HIS A 180 27.92 10.34 -45.51
CA HIS A 180 26.90 10.69 -44.53
C HIS A 180 26.00 9.48 -44.27
N ARG A 181 25.71 9.19 -43.00
CA ARG A 181 24.76 8.12 -42.62
C ARG A 181 23.31 8.57 -42.57
N PHE A 182 23.13 9.86 -42.31
CA PHE A 182 21.86 10.56 -42.22
C PHE A 182 21.65 11.40 -43.48
N PHE A 183 21.16 12.63 -43.36
CA PHE A 183 20.98 13.50 -44.52
C PHE A 183 22.31 13.94 -45.12
N SER A 184 22.29 14.25 -46.41
CA SER A 184 23.45 14.80 -47.13
C SER A 184 24.03 16.08 -46.48
N HIS A 185 23.22 16.86 -45.77
CA HIS A 185 23.72 18.03 -45.02
C HIS A 185 24.27 17.70 -43.62
N GLN A 186 24.45 16.42 -43.30
CA GLN A 186 25.07 15.90 -42.08
C GLN A 186 26.33 15.07 -42.43
N PRO A 187 27.41 15.70 -42.94
CA PRO A 187 28.65 15.00 -43.24
C PRO A 187 29.26 14.34 -41.99
N ASP A 188 29.63 13.06 -42.13
CA ASP A 188 30.17 12.23 -41.06
C ASP A 188 31.63 12.60 -40.73
N LEU A 189 31.92 12.65 -39.43
CA LEU A 189 33.26 12.92 -38.90
C LEU A 189 34.14 11.68 -39.07
N ASN A 190 35.41 11.91 -39.40
CA ASN A 190 36.36 10.82 -39.61
C ASN A 190 37.06 10.41 -38.31
N PHE A 191 36.57 9.37 -37.63
CA PHE A 191 37.18 8.90 -36.37
C PHE A 191 38.52 8.17 -36.53
N ASP A 192 38.98 7.87 -37.75
CA ASP A 192 40.37 7.44 -37.97
C ASP A 192 41.36 8.60 -37.79
N ASN A 193 40.88 9.86 -37.79
CA ASN A 193 41.68 11.04 -37.51
C ASN A 193 41.66 11.36 -36.00
N PRO A 194 42.78 11.25 -35.27
CA PRO A 194 42.81 11.51 -33.83
C PRO A 194 42.44 12.95 -33.45
N ALA A 195 42.54 13.91 -34.38
CA ALA A 195 42.12 15.29 -34.13
C ALA A 195 40.60 15.42 -33.95
N VAL A 196 39.81 14.52 -34.55
CA VAL A 196 38.36 14.45 -34.34
C VAL A 196 38.04 14.03 -32.91
N LEU A 197 38.71 12.99 -32.40
CA LEU A 197 38.51 12.53 -31.03
C LEU A 197 38.90 13.60 -30.00
N GLU A 198 40.00 14.32 -30.22
CA GLU A 198 40.39 15.46 -29.38
C GLU A 198 39.35 16.60 -29.40
N ALA A 199 38.73 16.87 -30.55
CA ALA A 199 37.63 17.83 -30.64
C ALA A 199 36.41 17.37 -29.84
N VAL A 200 36.07 16.07 -29.89
CA VAL A 200 34.99 15.49 -29.06
C VAL A 200 35.30 15.65 -27.57
N PHE A 201 36.52 15.33 -27.12
CA PHE A 201 36.92 15.52 -25.73
C PHE A 201 36.82 16.97 -25.28
N ARG A 202 37.19 17.92 -26.14
CA ARG A 202 37.06 19.35 -25.84
C ARG A 202 35.59 19.75 -25.64
N THR A 203 34.69 19.33 -26.54
CA THR A 203 33.25 19.58 -26.41
C THR A 203 32.70 18.98 -25.12
N MET A 204 33.08 17.74 -24.77
CA MET A 204 32.64 17.10 -23.53
C MET A 204 33.10 17.89 -22.30
N ARG A 205 34.39 18.26 -22.24
CA ARG A 205 34.95 19.06 -21.13
C ARG A 205 34.21 20.38 -20.97
N PHE A 206 33.93 21.09 -22.07
CA PHE A 206 33.22 22.36 -22.04
C PHE A 206 31.87 22.28 -21.28
N TRP A 207 31.04 21.28 -21.60
CA TRP A 207 29.73 21.11 -20.97
C TRP A 207 29.83 20.50 -19.57
N LEU A 208 30.75 19.56 -19.34
CA LEU A 208 30.97 18.96 -18.02
C LEU A 208 31.55 19.97 -17.01
N ASP A 209 32.46 20.85 -17.43
CA ASP A 209 33.01 21.95 -16.62
C ASP A 209 31.92 22.95 -16.23
N MET A 210 30.90 23.11 -17.08
CA MET A 210 29.74 23.95 -16.78
C MET A 210 28.79 23.32 -15.74
N GLY A 211 28.84 21.99 -15.56
CA GLY A 211 28.05 21.26 -14.58
C GLY A 211 27.05 20.26 -15.17
N VAL A 212 27.04 20.01 -16.50
CA VAL A 212 26.18 18.98 -17.10
C VAL A 212 26.47 17.62 -16.46
N ASP A 213 25.41 16.86 -16.12
CA ASP A 213 25.52 15.60 -15.37
C ASP A 213 25.83 14.39 -16.27
N GLY A 214 25.71 14.55 -17.59
CA GLY A 214 26.02 13.50 -18.55
C GLY A 214 25.51 13.78 -19.96
N PHE A 215 25.72 12.80 -20.84
CA PHE A 215 25.34 12.89 -22.25
C PHE A 215 24.53 11.68 -22.70
N ARG A 216 23.56 11.93 -23.57
CA ARG A 216 23.03 10.91 -24.48
C ARG A 216 23.89 10.95 -25.75
N LEU A 217 24.58 9.86 -26.04
CA LEU A 217 25.42 9.73 -27.21
C LEU A 217 24.55 9.30 -28.39
N ASP A 218 24.39 10.20 -29.34
CA ASP A 218 23.57 10.02 -30.54
C ASP A 218 24.33 9.25 -31.62
N ALA A 219 23.64 8.37 -32.34
CA ALA A 219 24.16 7.71 -33.55
C ALA A 219 25.47 6.92 -33.37
N ILE A 220 25.79 6.46 -32.15
CA ILE A 220 27.09 5.84 -31.85
C ILE A 220 27.40 4.53 -32.59
N PRO A 221 26.44 3.74 -33.12
CA PRO A 221 26.82 2.57 -33.90
C PRO A 221 27.60 2.85 -35.18
N TYR A 222 27.64 4.10 -35.62
CA TYR A 222 28.04 4.46 -36.97
C TYR A 222 29.40 5.19 -37.06
N LEU A 223 30.11 5.38 -35.94
CA LEU A 223 31.29 6.26 -35.87
C LEU A 223 32.46 5.87 -36.79
N VAL A 224 32.62 4.60 -37.12
CA VAL A 224 33.77 4.09 -37.88
C VAL A 224 33.31 3.22 -39.04
N GLU A 225 33.92 3.41 -40.21
CA GLU A 225 33.66 2.65 -41.42
C GLU A 225 34.86 1.83 -41.90
N ARG A 226 34.60 0.60 -42.38
CA ARG A 226 35.56 -0.36 -42.94
C ARG A 226 34.98 -1.04 -44.17
N GLU A 227 35.83 -1.20 -45.19
CA GLU A 227 35.46 -1.94 -46.40
C GLU A 227 35.07 -3.39 -46.08
N GLY A 228 34.04 -3.89 -46.78
CA GLY A 228 33.55 -5.26 -46.63
C GLY A 228 32.72 -5.53 -45.36
N THR A 229 32.37 -4.50 -44.59
CA THR A 229 31.46 -4.60 -43.44
C THR A 229 30.13 -3.88 -43.71
N ASN A 230 29.18 -3.98 -42.78
CA ASN A 230 27.95 -3.19 -42.79
C ASN A 230 28.12 -1.79 -42.18
N ASN A 231 29.31 -1.45 -41.65
CA ASN A 231 29.62 -0.17 -41.01
C ASN A 231 28.73 0.16 -39.82
N GLU A 232 28.37 -0.85 -39.03
CA GLU A 232 27.64 -0.69 -37.77
C GLU A 232 28.32 -1.55 -36.69
N ASN A 233 28.39 -1.05 -35.45
CA ASN A 233 28.91 -1.79 -34.28
C ASN A 233 30.37 -2.29 -34.46
N LEU A 234 31.22 -1.55 -35.19
CA LEU A 234 32.59 -2.00 -35.43
C LEU A 234 33.42 -1.97 -34.14
N PRO A 235 34.39 -2.89 -33.94
CA PRO A 235 35.25 -2.90 -32.75
C PRO A 235 35.96 -1.57 -32.49
N GLU A 236 36.34 -0.86 -33.56
CA GLU A 236 36.95 0.47 -33.47
C GLU A 236 35.99 1.54 -32.94
N THR A 237 34.70 1.45 -33.26
CA THR A 237 33.65 2.29 -32.68
C THR A 237 33.59 2.08 -31.16
N HIS A 238 33.56 0.82 -30.70
CA HIS A 238 33.61 0.50 -29.27
C HIS A 238 34.90 1.02 -28.60
N ALA A 239 36.04 0.92 -29.28
CA ALA A 239 37.31 1.46 -28.79
C ALA A 239 37.28 2.99 -28.62
N VAL A 240 36.57 3.72 -29.49
CA VAL A 240 36.33 5.16 -29.31
C VAL A 240 35.48 5.40 -28.07
N ILE A 241 34.38 4.68 -27.89
CA ILE A 241 33.47 4.84 -26.74
C ILE A 241 34.18 4.54 -25.41
N LYS A 242 35.03 3.51 -25.34
CA LYS A 242 35.87 3.22 -24.18
C LYS A 242 36.79 4.39 -23.82
N GLN A 243 37.35 5.06 -24.82
CA GLN A 243 38.16 6.26 -24.61
C GLN A 243 37.33 7.44 -24.08
N LEU A 244 36.10 7.62 -24.60
CA LEU A 244 35.15 8.61 -24.06
C LEU A 244 34.84 8.35 -22.59
N ARG A 245 34.51 7.10 -22.26
CA ARG A 245 34.22 6.69 -20.88
C ARG A 245 35.41 6.89 -19.95
N ALA A 246 36.59 6.42 -20.35
CA ALA A 246 37.80 6.57 -19.56
C ALA A 246 38.16 8.04 -19.30
N ALA A 247 37.94 8.93 -20.28
CA ALA A 247 38.17 10.35 -20.11
C ALA A 247 37.21 11.00 -19.10
N ILE A 248 35.93 10.60 -19.12
CA ILE A 248 34.95 11.04 -18.12
C ILE A 248 35.33 10.52 -16.74
N ASP A 249 35.54 9.21 -16.58
CA ASP A 249 35.80 8.59 -15.28
C ASP A 249 37.09 9.15 -14.63
N ALA A 250 38.08 9.54 -15.43
CA ALA A 250 39.33 10.11 -14.95
C ALA A 250 39.20 11.53 -14.38
N SER A 251 38.24 12.34 -14.87
CA SER A 251 38.18 13.78 -14.59
C SER A 251 36.86 14.27 -13.99
N TYR A 252 35.77 13.52 -14.19
CA TYR A 252 34.42 13.91 -13.82
C TYR A 252 33.67 12.73 -13.18
N PRO A 253 33.86 12.49 -11.87
CA PRO A 253 33.17 11.41 -11.19
C PRO A 253 31.64 11.59 -11.23
N ASN A 254 30.92 10.48 -11.21
CA ASN A 254 29.45 10.41 -11.13
C ASN A 254 28.72 11.06 -12.33
N ARG A 255 29.36 11.11 -13.50
CA ARG A 255 28.73 11.53 -14.76
C ARG A 255 28.19 10.34 -15.53
N PHE A 256 27.25 10.63 -16.42
CA PHE A 256 26.44 9.61 -17.08
C PHE A 256 26.64 9.61 -18.59
N LEU A 257 26.63 8.41 -19.19
CA LEU A 257 26.63 8.20 -20.64
C LEU A 257 25.49 7.26 -20.99
N LEU A 258 24.58 7.73 -21.83
CA LEU A 258 23.45 6.98 -22.37
C LEU A 258 23.65 6.74 -23.87
N ALA A 259 23.82 5.49 -24.27
CA ALA A 259 23.95 5.09 -25.66
C ALA A 259 22.60 5.05 -26.38
N GLU A 260 22.49 5.76 -27.50
CA GLU A 260 21.52 5.44 -28.55
C GLU A 260 22.09 4.39 -29.52
N ALA A 261 21.79 3.13 -29.25
CA ALA A 261 22.06 2.02 -30.16
C ALA A 261 20.76 1.28 -30.49
N ASN A 262 20.11 1.63 -31.60
CA ASN A 262 18.92 0.93 -32.08
C ASN A 262 19.34 -0.34 -32.84
N GLN A 263 19.71 -1.39 -32.09
CA GLN A 263 20.20 -2.68 -32.61
C GLN A 263 19.47 -3.86 -31.93
N TRP A 264 19.79 -5.09 -32.31
CA TRP A 264 19.29 -6.30 -31.63
C TRP A 264 19.86 -6.41 -30.20
N PRO A 265 19.19 -7.10 -29.25
CA PRO A 265 19.60 -7.12 -27.85
C PRO A 265 21.07 -7.50 -27.61
N GLU A 266 21.57 -8.49 -28.35
CA GLU A 266 22.95 -8.97 -28.29
C GLU A 266 23.97 -7.89 -28.71
N ASP A 267 23.65 -7.10 -29.73
CA ASP A 267 24.52 -6.04 -30.23
C ASP A 267 24.47 -4.81 -29.30
N VAL A 268 23.28 -4.47 -28.77
CA VAL A 268 23.15 -3.36 -27.80
C VAL A 268 23.92 -3.66 -26.51
N ARG A 269 24.03 -4.94 -26.12
CA ARG A 269 24.80 -5.34 -24.95
C ARG A 269 26.28 -4.94 -25.07
N GLU A 270 26.86 -4.92 -26.26
CA GLU A 270 28.28 -4.60 -26.45
C GLU A 270 28.61 -3.16 -26.05
N TYR A 271 27.65 -2.23 -26.15
CA TYR A 271 27.82 -0.81 -25.77
C TYR A 271 27.96 -0.55 -24.27
N PHE A 272 27.75 -1.57 -23.43
CA PHE A 272 28.12 -1.51 -22.02
C PHE A 272 29.59 -1.91 -21.78
N GLY A 273 30.24 -2.53 -22.75
CA GLY A 273 31.57 -3.13 -22.61
C GLY A 273 31.63 -4.13 -21.46
N ASP A 274 32.71 -4.09 -20.69
CA ASP A 274 32.86 -4.80 -19.42
C ASP A 274 32.49 -3.89 -18.23
N GLY A 275 31.63 -2.89 -18.47
CA GLY A 275 31.35 -1.77 -17.56
C GLY A 275 32.19 -0.52 -17.85
N ASP A 276 32.96 -0.54 -18.95
CA ASP A 276 33.95 0.45 -19.36
C ASP A 276 33.56 1.25 -20.64
N GLU A 277 32.32 1.13 -21.10
CA GLU A 277 31.74 1.94 -22.18
C GLU A 277 30.60 2.82 -21.65
N CYS A 278 29.36 2.64 -22.09
CA CYS A 278 28.23 3.46 -21.63
C CYS A 278 27.66 2.95 -20.31
N HIS A 279 27.20 3.89 -19.47
CA HIS A 279 26.54 3.59 -18.20
C HIS A 279 25.13 3.03 -18.43
N ALA A 280 24.46 3.53 -19.46
CA ALA A 280 23.16 3.04 -19.88
C ALA A 280 23.04 2.93 -21.40
N CYS A 281 22.14 2.04 -21.85
CA CYS A 281 21.72 1.95 -23.25
C CYS A 281 20.20 1.98 -23.32
N TYR A 282 19.64 2.55 -24.39
CA TYR A 282 18.21 2.42 -24.67
C TYR A 282 17.81 0.96 -24.88
N HIS A 283 16.71 0.54 -24.27
CA HIS A 283 16.17 -0.80 -24.49
C HIS A 283 15.23 -0.83 -25.71
N PHE A 284 15.75 -0.45 -26.88
CA PHE A 284 15.00 -0.46 -28.16
C PHE A 284 14.27 -1.78 -28.45
N PRO A 285 14.84 -2.97 -28.20
CA PRO A 285 14.15 -4.23 -28.48
C PRO A 285 12.84 -4.43 -27.70
N LEU A 286 12.78 -3.94 -26.45
CA LEU A 286 11.62 -4.11 -25.56
C LEU A 286 10.43 -3.26 -26.02
N MET A 287 10.68 -2.02 -26.45
CA MET A 287 9.65 -1.02 -26.73
C MET A 287 8.60 -1.50 -27.75
N PRO A 288 8.93 -1.99 -28.97
CA PRO A 288 7.94 -2.47 -29.92
C PRO A 288 7.15 -3.69 -29.41
N ARG A 289 7.78 -4.54 -28.61
CA ARG A 289 7.14 -5.76 -28.07
C ARG A 289 6.11 -5.43 -26.99
N MET A 290 6.23 -4.31 -26.29
CA MET A 290 5.17 -3.81 -25.39
C MET A 290 3.89 -3.51 -26.17
N TYR A 291 4.00 -2.80 -27.30
CA TYR A 291 2.85 -2.51 -28.17
C TYR A 291 2.26 -3.79 -28.79
N MET A 292 3.12 -4.71 -29.24
CA MET A 292 2.65 -5.99 -29.78
C MET A 292 1.91 -6.83 -28.73
N ALA A 293 2.42 -6.89 -27.51
CA ALA A 293 1.84 -7.71 -26.44
C ALA A 293 0.43 -7.24 -26.05
N ILE A 294 0.19 -5.93 -26.02
CA ILE A 294 -1.15 -5.38 -25.80
C ILE A 294 -2.06 -5.65 -27.00
N ALA A 295 -1.58 -5.44 -28.22
CA ALA A 295 -2.40 -5.66 -29.42
C ALA A 295 -2.78 -7.14 -29.63
N GLN A 296 -1.88 -8.05 -29.29
CA GLN A 296 -2.09 -9.50 -29.38
C GLN A 296 -2.81 -10.07 -28.16
N GLU A 297 -2.95 -9.28 -27.09
CA GLU A 297 -3.38 -9.76 -25.76
C GLU A 297 -2.56 -10.97 -25.29
N ASP A 298 -1.26 -10.99 -25.56
CA ASP A 298 -0.36 -12.11 -25.23
C ASP A 298 0.95 -11.57 -24.68
N ARG A 299 1.39 -12.09 -23.54
CA ARG A 299 2.67 -11.72 -22.93
C ARG A 299 3.90 -12.23 -23.69
N TYR A 300 3.71 -13.17 -24.61
CA TYR A 300 4.81 -13.87 -25.26
C TYR A 300 5.87 -12.95 -25.89
N PRO A 301 5.52 -11.91 -26.68
CA PRO A 301 6.54 -11.02 -27.27
C PRO A 301 7.43 -10.36 -26.22
N LEU A 302 6.87 -10.01 -25.06
CA LEU A 302 7.62 -9.40 -23.95
C LEU A 302 8.53 -10.42 -23.25
N VAL A 303 8.01 -11.60 -22.94
CA VAL A 303 8.79 -12.64 -22.25
C VAL A 303 9.92 -13.13 -23.15
N GLU A 304 9.65 -13.32 -24.44
CA GLU A 304 10.62 -13.80 -25.42
C GLU A 304 11.77 -12.80 -25.60
N ILE A 305 11.49 -11.51 -25.84
CA ILE A 305 12.56 -10.54 -26.05
C ILE A 305 13.41 -10.33 -24.80
N MET A 306 12.80 -10.38 -23.62
CA MET A 306 13.53 -10.27 -22.36
C MET A 306 14.38 -11.52 -22.06
N GLN A 307 13.98 -12.70 -22.54
CA GLN A 307 14.81 -13.91 -22.44
C GLN A 307 16.00 -13.89 -23.41
N GLN A 308 15.87 -13.19 -24.53
CA GLN A 308 16.96 -12.99 -25.49
C GLN A 308 17.90 -11.85 -25.08
N THR A 309 17.45 -10.95 -24.20
CA THR A 309 18.25 -9.81 -23.74
C THR A 309 19.34 -10.28 -22.77
N PRO A 310 20.63 -10.12 -23.10
CA PRO A 310 21.72 -10.58 -22.24
C PRO A 310 21.82 -9.81 -20.92
N ASP A 311 22.46 -10.43 -19.93
CA ASP A 311 22.82 -9.74 -18.70
C ASP A 311 23.85 -8.63 -18.96
N ILE A 312 23.65 -7.50 -18.29
CA ILE A 312 24.52 -6.31 -18.37
C ILE A 312 25.52 -6.27 -17.20
N PRO A 313 26.67 -5.57 -17.33
CA PRO A 313 27.64 -5.44 -16.24
C PRO A 313 27.05 -4.80 -14.99
N ALA A 314 27.63 -5.09 -13.83
CA ALA A 314 27.24 -4.43 -12.59
C ALA A 314 27.46 -2.91 -12.70
N GLY A 315 26.51 -2.13 -12.18
CA GLY A 315 26.55 -0.66 -12.29
C GLY A 315 26.14 -0.11 -13.65
N CYS A 316 25.77 -0.94 -14.64
CA CYS A 316 25.14 -0.50 -15.88
C CYS A 316 23.60 -0.58 -15.79
N GLN A 317 22.90 0.11 -16.70
CA GLN A 317 21.43 0.17 -16.67
C GLN A 317 20.77 0.19 -18.04
N TRP A 318 19.59 -0.43 -18.16
CA TRP A 318 18.73 -0.20 -19.30
C TRP A 318 17.93 1.10 -19.15
N ALA A 319 17.84 1.91 -20.20
CA ALA A 319 16.92 3.03 -20.28
C ALA A 319 15.63 2.59 -21.02
N ILE A 320 14.52 2.53 -20.29
CA ILE A 320 13.24 2.05 -20.83
C ILE A 320 12.41 3.26 -21.26
N PHE A 321 11.75 3.18 -22.42
CA PHE A 321 10.92 4.26 -22.93
C PHE A 321 9.76 3.68 -23.76
N LEU A 322 8.67 4.44 -23.86
CA LEU A 322 7.52 4.05 -24.69
C LEU A 322 7.53 4.76 -26.05
N ARG A 323 7.90 6.04 -26.04
CA ARG A 323 8.03 6.94 -27.18
C ARG A 323 9.15 7.94 -26.90
N ASN A 324 9.58 8.61 -27.96
CA ASN A 324 10.62 9.63 -27.96
C ASN A 324 10.27 10.69 -29.01
N HIS A 325 11.26 11.52 -29.35
CA HIS A 325 11.12 12.59 -30.33
C HIS A 325 11.14 12.11 -31.79
N ASP A 326 11.47 10.85 -32.04
CA ASP A 326 11.46 10.22 -33.36
C ASP A 326 10.20 9.39 -33.58
N GLU A 327 10.13 8.68 -34.70
CA GLU A 327 9.15 7.66 -34.93
C GLU A 327 9.32 6.46 -33.99
N LEU A 328 8.25 5.67 -33.83
CA LEU A 328 8.35 4.33 -33.28
C LEU A 328 9.09 3.48 -34.31
N THR A 329 10.40 3.33 -34.13
CA THR A 329 11.27 2.56 -35.03
C THR A 329 10.88 1.09 -35.06
N LEU A 330 10.83 0.53 -36.27
CA LEU A 330 10.59 -0.88 -36.58
C LEU A 330 11.74 -1.44 -37.44
N GLU A 331 12.94 -0.88 -37.29
CA GLU A 331 14.15 -1.38 -37.95
C GLU A 331 14.53 -2.76 -37.40
N MET A 332 14.63 -2.87 -36.07
CA MET A 332 15.08 -4.07 -35.34
C MET A 332 13.90 -4.97 -34.92
N VAL A 333 13.02 -5.22 -35.88
CA VAL A 333 11.95 -6.23 -35.81
C VAL A 333 11.93 -7.06 -37.10
N THR A 334 11.36 -8.26 -37.04
CA THR A 334 11.18 -9.08 -38.25
C THR A 334 10.19 -8.41 -39.21
N SER A 335 10.27 -8.75 -40.50
CA SER A 335 9.35 -8.21 -41.51
C SER A 335 7.87 -8.46 -41.17
N LYS A 336 7.55 -9.64 -40.63
CA LYS A 336 6.18 -9.98 -40.20
C LYS A 336 5.70 -9.13 -39.02
N GLU A 337 6.56 -8.88 -38.04
CA GLU A 337 6.23 -8.01 -36.90
C GLU A 337 6.05 -6.56 -37.36
N ARG A 338 6.89 -6.09 -38.29
CA ARG A 338 6.76 -4.76 -38.89
C ARG A 338 5.42 -4.59 -39.59
N ASP A 339 5.04 -5.54 -40.45
CA ASP A 339 3.75 -5.51 -41.15
C ASP A 339 2.56 -5.55 -40.17
N TYR A 340 2.67 -6.35 -39.09
CA TYR A 340 1.68 -6.38 -38.03
C TYR A 340 1.55 -5.02 -37.33
N MET A 341 2.67 -4.41 -36.94
CA MET A 341 2.71 -3.10 -36.31
C MET A 341 2.11 -2.01 -37.21
N TYR A 342 2.42 -2.02 -38.51
CA TYR A 342 1.82 -1.10 -39.47
C TYR A 342 0.31 -1.27 -39.59
N SER A 343 -0.18 -2.50 -39.69
CA SER A 343 -1.63 -2.77 -39.80
C SER A 343 -2.40 -2.37 -38.54
N THR A 344 -1.77 -2.46 -37.37
CA THR A 344 -2.40 -2.20 -36.07
C THR A 344 -2.34 -0.73 -35.68
N TYR A 345 -1.18 -0.10 -35.81
CA TYR A 345 -0.91 1.22 -35.24
C TYR A 345 -0.75 2.36 -36.26
N ALA A 346 -0.58 2.02 -37.55
CA ALA A 346 -0.40 2.97 -38.65
C ALA A 346 -1.28 2.61 -39.86
N ALA A 347 -2.60 2.52 -39.61
CA ALA A 347 -3.59 2.26 -40.65
C ALA A 347 -3.58 3.37 -41.73
N ASP A 348 -3.37 4.64 -41.35
CA ASP A 348 -3.06 5.71 -42.29
C ASP A 348 -1.59 5.59 -42.75
N PRO A 349 -1.32 5.36 -44.05
CA PRO A 349 0.05 5.28 -44.57
C PRO A 349 0.88 6.53 -44.30
N ARG A 350 0.26 7.72 -44.13
CA ARG A 350 0.96 8.96 -43.78
C ARG A 350 1.58 8.90 -42.40
N ALA A 351 1.09 8.07 -41.49
CA ALA A 351 1.69 7.87 -40.18
C ALA A 351 2.98 7.04 -40.23
N ARG A 352 3.35 6.49 -41.39
CA ARG A 352 4.59 5.74 -41.62
C ARG A 352 5.66 6.68 -42.16
N ILE A 353 6.89 6.49 -41.71
CA ILE A 353 8.07 7.22 -42.21
C ILE A 353 9.29 6.33 -42.01
N ASN A 354 10.22 6.31 -42.97
CA ASN A 354 11.35 5.39 -43.00
C ASN A 354 10.88 3.94 -42.71
N LEU A 355 11.45 3.31 -41.68
CA LEU A 355 11.00 2.01 -41.16
C LEU A 355 10.33 2.16 -39.79
N GLY A 356 9.38 3.09 -39.61
CA GLY A 356 8.67 3.27 -38.35
C GLY A 356 7.33 4.02 -38.43
N ILE A 357 6.80 4.37 -37.25
CA ILE A 357 5.47 5.01 -37.07
C ILE A 357 5.59 6.34 -36.31
N ARG A 358 5.36 7.47 -37.00
CA ARG A 358 5.50 8.84 -36.45
C ARG A 358 4.25 9.30 -35.70
N ARG A 359 3.90 8.59 -34.62
CA ARG A 359 2.76 8.91 -33.74
C ARG A 359 3.16 8.99 -32.28
N ARG A 360 2.39 9.73 -31.48
CA ARG A 360 2.53 9.82 -30.01
C ARG A 360 1.86 8.65 -29.29
N LEU A 361 2.16 8.49 -28.00
CA LEU A 361 1.63 7.40 -27.17
C LEU A 361 0.09 7.40 -27.12
N GLY A 362 -0.52 8.56 -26.83
CA GLY A 362 -1.98 8.70 -26.75
C GLY A 362 -2.69 8.23 -28.04
N PRO A 363 -2.31 8.78 -29.22
CA PRO A 363 -2.83 8.35 -30.51
C PRO A 363 -2.56 6.88 -30.86
N LEU A 364 -1.37 6.34 -30.55
CA LEU A 364 -1.08 4.91 -30.76
C LEU A 364 -2.02 4.01 -29.96
N LEU A 365 -2.43 4.43 -28.77
CA LEU A 365 -3.33 3.69 -27.91
C LEU A 365 -4.80 4.11 -28.05
N GLU A 366 -5.13 4.84 -29.12
CA GLU A 366 -6.49 5.28 -29.45
C GLU A 366 -7.16 6.12 -28.34
N ASN A 367 -6.35 6.83 -27.55
CA ASN A 367 -6.75 7.58 -26.35
C ASN A 367 -7.44 6.72 -25.26
N ASP A 368 -7.24 5.40 -25.29
CA ASP A 368 -7.71 4.51 -24.23
C ASP A 368 -6.85 4.72 -22.98
N LYS A 369 -7.43 5.38 -21.98
CA LYS A 369 -6.73 5.71 -20.71
C LYS A 369 -6.22 4.48 -20.00
N ASP A 370 -6.90 3.33 -20.07
CA ASP A 370 -6.47 2.13 -19.36
C ASP A 370 -5.29 1.46 -20.07
N ARG A 371 -5.24 1.49 -21.41
CA ARG A 371 -4.04 1.10 -22.16
C ARG A 371 -2.86 2.03 -21.88
N ILE A 372 -3.07 3.34 -21.84
CA ILE A 372 -2.03 4.33 -21.53
C ILE A 372 -1.46 4.08 -20.13
N LYS A 373 -2.33 3.84 -19.14
CA LYS A 373 -1.93 3.52 -17.77
C LYS A 373 -1.17 2.20 -17.70
N LEU A 374 -1.63 1.16 -18.39
CA LEU A 374 -0.95 -0.14 -18.46
C LEU A 374 0.46 0.00 -19.06
N MET A 375 0.60 0.70 -20.18
CA MET A 375 1.90 0.92 -20.81
C MET A 375 2.86 1.67 -19.90
N ASN A 376 2.38 2.71 -19.22
CA ASN A 376 3.18 3.45 -18.25
C ASN A 376 3.48 2.63 -16.99
N SER A 377 2.57 1.76 -16.53
CA SER A 377 2.90 0.80 -15.46
C SER A 377 4.09 -0.05 -15.89
N LEU A 378 4.05 -0.65 -17.08
CA LEU A 378 5.15 -1.49 -17.56
C LEU A 378 6.47 -0.71 -17.71
N LEU A 379 6.41 0.52 -18.21
CA LEU A 379 7.56 1.44 -18.27
C LEU A 379 8.20 1.63 -16.88
N LEU A 380 7.37 1.85 -15.86
CA LEU A 380 7.83 2.19 -14.51
C LEU A 380 8.27 0.97 -13.68
N SER A 381 7.79 -0.23 -14.00
CA SER A 381 8.07 -1.45 -13.23
C SER A 381 9.02 -2.48 -13.86
N MET A 382 9.37 -2.33 -15.15
CA MET A 382 10.40 -3.17 -15.80
C MET A 382 11.83 -2.80 -15.32
N ARG A 383 12.80 -3.68 -15.56
CA ARG A 383 14.20 -3.49 -15.11
C ARG A 383 14.88 -2.39 -15.92
N GLY A 384 14.98 -1.19 -15.32
CA GLY A 384 15.68 -0.06 -15.91
C GLY A 384 15.21 1.29 -15.37
N SER A 385 15.78 2.34 -15.93
CA SER A 385 15.44 3.74 -15.66
C SER A 385 14.47 4.25 -16.71
N PRO A 386 13.23 4.63 -16.35
CA PRO A 386 12.22 5.04 -17.30
C PRO A 386 12.50 6.45 -17.86
N ILE A 387 12.21 6.62 -19.15
CA ILE A 387 12.20 7.90 -19.85
C ILE A 387 10.76 8.23 -20.24
N ILE A 388 10.30 9.42 -19.85
CA ILE A 388 8.99 9.98 -20.18
C ILE A 388 9.20 11.10 -21.21
N TYR A 389 8.49 11.04 -22.33
CA TYR A 389 8.52 12.09 -23.35
C TYR A 389 7.54 13.22 -23.00
N TYR A 390 7.99 14.48 -23.09
CA TYR A 390 7.18 15.62 -22.64
C TYR A 390 5.79 15.63 -23.28
N GLY A 391 4.74 15.76 -22.47
CA GLY A 391 3.35 15.78 -22.90
C GLY A 391 2.65 14.42 -22.86
N ASP A 392 3.37 13.30 -22.79
CA ASP A 392 2.75 11.98 -22.66
C ASP A 392 2.11 11.79 -21.27
N GLU A 393 2.58 12.51 -20.24
CA GLU A 393 1.98 12.53 -18.90
C GLU A 393 0.58 13.15 -18.87
N ILE A 394 0.25 13.98 -19.87
CA ILE A 394 -1.08 14.55 -20.05
C ILE A 394 -1.84 13.90 -21.21
N GLY A 395 -1.21 13.02 -21.99
CA GLY A 395 -1.82 12.34 -23.13
C GLY A 395 -1.90 13.21 -24.38
N MET A 396 -0.88 14.01 -24.67
CA MET A 396 -0.80 14.80 -25.90
C MET A 396 -0.92 13.95 -27.16
N GLY A 397 -1.55 14.54 -28.18
CA GLY A 397 -1.69 13.96 -29.52
C GLY A 397 -0.52 14.26 -30.44
N ASP A 398 -0.67 13.89 -31.71
CA ASP A 398 0.27 14.16 -32.78
C ASP A 398 -0.40 14.84 -33.97
N ASN A 399 0.41 15.41 -34.86
CA ASN A 399 -0.03 15.93 -36.15
C ASN A 399 0.78 15.29 -37.29
N VAL A 400 0.29 14.17 -37.85
CA VAL A 400 0.97 13.45 -38.94
C VAL A 400 1.07 14.22 -40.27
N PHE A 401 0.44 15.40 -40.39
CA PHE A 401 0.44 16.21 -41.60
C PHE A 401 1.61 17.20 -41.67
N VAL A 402 2.31 17.45 -40.57
CA VAL A 402 3.56 18.21 -40.60
C VAL A 402 4.73 17.30 -41.00
N GLY A 403 5.65 17.83 -41.79
CA GLY A 403 6.71 17.07 -42.46
C GLY A 403 7.67 16.38 -41.48
N ASP A 404 8.28 15.28 -41.94
CA ASP A 404 9.21 14.45 -41.17
C ASP A 404 8.60 13.96 -39.82
N ARG A 405 9.34 14.06 -38.72
CA ARG A 405 8.96 13.64 -37.35
C ARG A 405 8.36 14.79 -36.53
N ASN A 406 8.21 15.98 -37.10
CA ASN A 406 7.69 17.17 -36.41
C ASN A 406 6.30 16.99 -35.79
N GLY A 407 5.52 16.02 -36.29
CA GLY A 407 4.18 15.72 -35.79
C GLY A 407 4.12 15.34 -34.31
N VAL A 408 5.20 14.82 -33.73
CA VAL A 408 5.26 14.50 -32.29
C VAL A 408 5.97 15.59 -31.47
N ARG A 409 6.52 16.62 -32.13
CA ARG A 409 7.35 17.70 -31.54
C ARG A 409 6.60 19.03 -31.42
N THR A 410 5.27 19.00 -31.35
CA THR A 410 4.41 20.18 -31.24
C THR A 410 4.53 20.84 -29.87
N PRO A 411 4.17 22.14 -29.74
CA PRO A 411 4.27 22.85 -28.46
C PRO A 411 3.55 22.15 -27.30
N MET A 412 4.18 22.16 -26.11
CA MET A 412 3.60 21.64 -24.87
C MET A 412 2.27 22.36 -24.53
N GLN A 413 1.27 21.61 -24.07
CA GLN A 413 -0.08 22.14 -23.83
C GLN A 413 -0.31 22.51 -22.36
N TRP A 414 0.01 23.76 -21.99
CA TRP A 414 -0.06 24.24 -20.61
C TRP A 414 -1.45 24.63 -20.14
N SER A 415 -2.25 25.24 -21.01
CA SER A 415 -3.57 25.80 -20.66
C SER A 415 -4.51 25.80 -21.89
N PRO A 416 -5.82 26.02 -21.72
CA PRO A 416 -6.75 26.17 -22.85
C PRO A 416 -6.63 27.54 -23.54
N ASP A 417 -5.72 28.43 -23.08
CA ASP A 417 -5.54 29.75 -23.67
C ASP A 417 -4.87 29.70 -25.05
N ARG A 418 -4.73 30.87 -25.67
CA ARG A 418 -4.03 31.08 -26.94
C ARG A 418 -2.70 30.31 -26.98
N ASN A 419 -2.47 29.62 -28.10
CA ASN A 419 -1.28 28.79 -28.33
C ASN A 419 -1.05 27.74 -27.24
N ALA A 420 -2.11 27.20 -26.62
CA ALA A 420 -2.01 26.28 -25.49
C ALA A 420 -1.30 26.84 -24.24
N GLY A 421 -1.16 28.16 -24.12
CA GLY A 421 -0.33 28.80 -23.09
C GLY A 421 1.18 28.60 -23.26
N PHE A 422 1.63 28.05 -24.39
CA PHE A 422 3.05 27.91 -24.73
C PHE A 422 3.71 29.27 -25.04
N SER A 423 3.01 30.14 -25.77
CA SER A 423 3.53 31.42 -26.27
C SER A 423 2.45 32.48 -26.35
N ARG A 424 2.83 33.76 -26.24
CA ARG A 424 1.95 34.92 -26.50
C ARG A 424 2.05 35.45 -27.94
N ALA A 425 2.92 34.88 -28.78
CA ALA A 425 3.15 35.29 -30.16
C ALA A 425 1.88 35.16 -31.03
N ASP A 426 1.88 35.81 -32.20
CA ASP A 426 0.93 35.48 -33.28
C ASP A 426 1.00 33.97 -33.57
N PRO A 427 -0.13 33.23 -33.60
CA PRO A 427 -0.12 31.79 -33.90
C PRO A 427 0.65 31.45 -35.20
N GLN A 428 0.67 32.36 -36.18
CA GLN A 428 1.40 32.16 -37.45
C GLN A 428 2.93 32.25 -37.30
N ARG A 429 3.42 32.81 -36.19
CA ARG A 429 4.85 32.94 -35.87
C ARG A 429 5.39 31.76 -35.06
N LEU A 430 4.53 30.86 -34.58
CA LEU A 430 4.99 29.69 -33.84
C LEU A 430 5.87 28.81 -34.74
N TYR A 431 6.92 28.23 -34.17
CA TYR A 431 7.77 27.30 -34.89
C TYR A 431 6.98 26.09 -35.43
N LEU A 432 5.97 25.63 -34.68
CA LEU A 432 4.95 24.67 -35.08
C LEU A 432 3.61 25.02 -34.42
N PRO A 433 2.47 24.71 -35.07
CA PRO A 433 1.16 24.88 -34.45
C PRO A 433 0.97 23.88 -33.30
N PRO A 434 0.28 24.27 -32.20
CA PRO A 434 -0.19 23.31 -31.20
C PRO A 434 -1.24 22.39 -31.81
N ILE A 435 -1.55 21.29 -31.12
CA ILE A 435 -2.63 20.39 -31.56
C ILE A 435 -3.99 21.07 -31.32
N MET A 436 -4.87 20.99 -32.30
CA MET A 436 -6.17 21.69 -32.31
C MET A 436 -7.33 20.78 -32.73
N ASP A 437 -7.11 19.47 -32.88
CA ASP A 437 -8.21 18.54 -33.16
C ASP A 437 -9.12 18.36 -31.93
N ALA A 438 -10.32 17.83 -32.15
CA ALA A 438 -11.34 17.72 -31.11
C ALA A 438 -11.00 16.71 -29.98
N ILE A 439 -10.04 15.81 -30.17
CA ILE A 439 -9.69 14.75 -29.22
C ILE A 439 -8.46 15.15 -28.40
N TYR A 440 -7.40 15.63 -29.07
CA TYR A 440 -6.12 15.92 -28.44
C TYR A 440 -5.78 17.42 -28.35
N GLY A 441 -6.65 18.28 -28.89
CA GLY A 441 -6.44 19.72 -28.91
C GLY A 441 -6.27 20.30 -27.50
N TYR A 442 -5.48 21.37 -27.40
CA TYR A 442 -5.12 21.96 -26.11
C TYR A 442 -6.31 22.48 -25.29
N GLU A 443 -7.46 22.75 -25.93
CA GLU A 443 -8.71 23.08 -25.22
C GLU A 443 -9.23 21.92 -24.35
N ALA A 444 -8.96 20.67 -24.75
CA ALA A 444 -9.35 19.46 -24.03
C ALA A 444 -8.19 18.85 -23.22
N VAL A 445 -6.97 18.87 -23.78
CA VAL A 445 -5.78 18.26 -23.16
C VAL A 445 -4.79 19.36 -22.78
N ASN A 446 -4.76 19.75 -21.51
CA ASN A 446 -3.76 20.69 -21.01
C ASN A 446 -3.44 20.49 -19.54
N VAL A 447 -2.27 20.98 -19.11
CA VAL A 447 -1.79 20.87 -17.74
C VAL A 447 -2.74 21.55 -16.75
N GLU A 448 -3.20 22.78 -17.02
CA GLU A 448 -4.08 23.52 -16.10
C GLU A 448 -5.38 22.75 -15.78
N ALA A 449 -6.04 22.19 -16.79
CA ALA A 449 -7.25 21.39 -16.60
C ALA A 449 -6.96 20.11 -15.81
N GLN A 450 -5.86 19.41 -16.12
CA GLN A 450 -5.51 18.17 -15.44
C GLN A 450 -4.99 18.36 -14.02
N LEU A 451 -4.43 19.53 -13.68
CA LEU A 451 -4.11 19.90 -12.30
C LEU A 451 -5.36 20.18 -11.45
N ARG A 452 -6.51 20.48 -12.06
CA ARG A 452 -7.78 20.64 -11.33
C ARG A 452 -8.54 19.33 -11.17
N ASP A 453 -8.37 18.38 -12.08
CA ASP A 453 -9.01 17.06 -12.05
C ASP A 453 -8.15 16.02 -11.30
N ALA A 454 -8.54 15.63 -10.08
CA ALA A 454 -7.83 14.62 -9.28
C ALA A 454 -7.77 13.21 -9.92
N SER A 455 -8.62 12.94 -10.91
CA SER A 455 -8.67 11.70 -11.68
C SER A 455 -7.91 11.76 -13.02
N SER A 456 -7.26 12.90 -13.30
CA SER A 456 -6.51 13.13 -14.53
C SER A 456 -5.35 12.16 -14.73
N LEU A 457 -4.90 12.04 -15.98
CA LEU A 457 -3.73 11.23 -16.31
C LEU A 457 -2.47 11.82 -15.64
N LEU A 458 -2.36 13.15 -15.58
CA LEU A 458 -1.26 13.84 -14.90
C LEU A 458 -1.19 13.46 -13.41
N HIS A 459 -2.30 13.56 -12.68
CA HIS A 459 -2.32 13.17 -11.26
C HIS A 459 -2.07 11.68 -11.07
N TRP A 460 -2.59 10.84 -11.97
CA TRP A 460 -2.27 9.42 -11.95
C TRP A 460 -0.76 9.17 -12.15
N MET A 461 -0.11 9.87 -13.09
CA MET A 461 1.33 9.75 -13.33
C MET A 461 2.15 10.17 -12.11
N ARG A 462 1.81 11.32 -11.48
CA ARG A 462 2.45 11.81 -10.25
C ARG A 462 2.36 10.76 -9.13
N ARG A 463 1.17 10.16 -8.94
CA ARG A 463 0.99 9.09 -7.94
C ARG A 463 1.84 7.86 -8.26
N MET A 464 1.89 7.43 -9.53
CA MET A 464 2.69 6.27 -9.93
C MET A 464 4.19 6.50 -9.73
N LEU A 465 4.70 7.68 -10.06
CA LEU A 465 6.09 8.06 -9.83
C LEU A 465 6.43 8.14 -8.34
N ALA A 466 5.53 8.70 -7.53
CA ALA A 466 5.68 8.72 -6.08
C ALA A 466 5.71 7.30 -5.49
N VAL A 467 4.84 6.39 -5.94
CA VAL A 467 4.85 4.97 -5.54
C VAL A 467 6.14 4.28 -6.00
N ARG A 468 6.61 4.52 -7.23
CA ARG A 468 7.89 3.97 -7.70
C ARG A 468 9.04 4.43 -6.81
N ALA A 469 9.03 5.68 -6.37
CA ALA A 469 10.08 6.26 -5.52
C ALA A 469 10.13 5.64 -4.10
N THR A 470 9.07 4.95 -3.64
CA THR A 470 9.10 4.29 -2.32
C THR A 470 9.92 3.01 -2.29
N SER A 471 10.32 2.47 -3.44
CA SER A 471 11.12 1.24 -3.51
C SER A 471 12.22 1.31 -4.58
N ARG A 472 13.44 0.97 -4.16
CA ARG A 472 14.59 0.80 -5.07
C ARG A 472 14.52 -0.49 -5.89
N ALA A 473 13.63 -1.42 -5.56
CA ALA A 473 13.48 -2.67 -6.32
C ALA A 473 13.07 -2.43 -7.78
N PHE A 474 12.36 -1.32 -8.08
CA PHE A 474 12.02 -0.97 -9.46
C PHE A 474 13.24 -0.55 -10.30
N GLY A 475 14.17 0.23 -9.74
CA GLY A 475 15.38 0.65 -10.46
C GLY A 475 16.47 -0.41 -10.45
N ARG A 476 16.75 -0.99 -9.27
CA ARG A 476 17.94 -1.82 -9.02
C ARG A 476 17.66 -3.31 -8.91
N GLY A 477 16.40 -3.69 -8.73
CA GLY A 477 16.05 -5.08 -8.45
C GLY A 477 16.17 -6.00 -9.67
N GLY A 478 16.43 -7.28 -9.40
CA GLY A 478 16.36 -8.34 -10.40
C GLY A 478 14.97 -8.43 -11.03
N LEU A 479 14.84 -9.14 -12.15
CA LEU A 479 13.55 -9.38 -12.81
C LEU A 479 13.36 -10.89 -12.99
N GLN A 480 12.30 -11.43 -12.42
CA GLN A 480 11.93 -12.84 -12.60
C GLN A 480 10.49 -12.95 -13.10
N PHE A 481 10.31 -13.46 -14.33
CA PHE A 481 8.97 -13.74 -14.84
C PHE A 481 8.35 -14.96 -14.16
N LEU A 482 7.10 -14.79 -13.73
CA LEU A 482 6.22 -15.89 -13.38
C LEU A 482 5.60 -16.46 -14.66
N LYS A 483 5.21 -17.74 -14.63
CA LYS A 483 4.67 -18.44 -15.79
C LYS A 483 3.21 -18.89 -15.57
N PRO A 484 2.25 -17.97 -15.34
CA PRO A 484 0.86 -18.37 -15.16
C PRO A 484 0.29 -19.05 -16.41
N GLY A 485 -0.67 -19.96 -16.23
CA GLY A 485 -1.33 -20.63 -17.36
C GLY A 485 -2.04 -19.65 -18.32
N ASN A 486 -2.57 -18.54 -17.81
CA ASN A 486 -3.21 -17.51 -18.62
C ASN A 486 -2.17 -16.62 -19.33
N ARG A 487 -2.03 -16.77 -20.65
CA ARG A 487 -1.08 -16.00 -21.48
C ARG A 487 -1.40 -14.51 -21.60
N LYS A 488 -2.66 -14.12 -21.34
CA LYS A 488 -3.11 -12.72 -21.33
C LYS A 488 -2.58 -11.93 -20.14
N VAL A 489 -2.10 -12.62 -19.10
CA VAL A 489 -1.59 -11.99 -17.89
C VAL A 489 -0.07 -12.13 -17.83
N LEU A 490 0.60 -10.99 -17.78
CA LEU A 490 2.03 -10.87 -17.50
C LEU A 490 2.24 -10.72 -15.99
N ALA A 491 3.06 -11.57 -15.38
CA ALA A 491 3.39 -11.47 -13.97
C ALA A 491 4.90 -11.64 -13.76
N TYR A 492 5.50 -10.82 -12.91
CA TYR A 492 6.92 -10.88 -12.60
C TYR A 492 7.25 -10.29 -11.23
N LEU A 493 8.40 -10.69 -10.70
CA LEU A 493 8.94 -10.23 -9.44
C LEU A 493 10.09 -9.25 -9.68
N ARG A 494 10.17 -8.23 -8.83
CA ARG A 494 11.33 -7.33 -8.68
C ARG A 494 11.90 -7.50 -7.28
N GLU A 495 13.16 -7.88 -7.18
CA GLU A 495 13.78 -8.21 -5.89
C GLU A 495 15.07 -7.43 -5.68
N HIS A 496 15.16 -6.75 -4.53
CA HIS A 496 16.34 -5.99 -4.12
C HIS A 496 16.39 -5.87 -2.60
N ASP A 497 17.55 -6.15 -1.99
CA ASP A 497 17.81 -5.97 -0.54
C ASP A 497 16.73 -6.55 0.39
N GLY A 498 16.18 -7.73 0.04
CA GLY A 498 15.15 -8.42 0.81
C GLY A 498 13.72 -7.92 0.58
N GLU A 499 13.52 -6.83 -0.16
CA GLU A 499 12.23 -6.38 -0.65
C GLU A 499 11.85 -7.14 -1.94
N THR A 500 10.62 -7.63 -1.99
CA THR A 500 10.06 -8.31 -3.16
C THR A 500 8.77 -7.60 -3.60
N ILE A 501 8.75 -7.12 -4.85
CA ILE A 501 7.57 -6.55 -5.50
C ILE A 501 7.04 -7.52 -6.55
N LEU A 502 5.78 -7.92 -6.41
CA LEU A 502 5.03 -8.68 -7.42
C LEU A 502 4.25 -7.72 -8.32
N CYS A 503 4.59 -7.69 -9.60
CA CYS A 503 3.87 -6.95 -10.63
C CYS A 503 2.99 -7.91 -11.44
N VAL A 504 1.70 -7.60 -11.58
CA VAL A 504 0.74 -8.40 -12.34
C VAL A 504 -0.04 -7.49 -13.28
N ALA A 505 -0.05 -7.77 -14.57
CA ALA A 505 -0.62 -6.92 -15.60
C ALA A 505 -1.49 -7.74 -16.57
N ASN A 506 -2.73 -7.31 -16.75
CA ASN A 506 -3.63 -7.88 -17.76
C ASN A 506 -3.43 -7.16 -19.09
N LEU A 507 -2.97 -7.88 -20.11
CA LEU A 507 -2.77 -7.34 -21.46
C LEU A 507 -4.05 -7.39 -22.31
N SER A 508 -5.11 -8.05 -21.82
CA SER A 508 -6.38 -8.19 -22.52
C SER A 508 -7.33 -7.03 -22.21
N ARG A 509 -8.19 -6.70 -23.18
CA ARG A 509 -9.27 -5.73 -23.01
C ARG A 509 -10.39 -6.18 -22.07
N SER A 510 -10.46 -7.48 -21.77
CA SER A 510 -11.48 -8.05 -20.89
C SER A 510 -10.90 -8.52 -19.56
N ALA A 511 -11.75 -8.66 -18.55
CA ALA A 511 -11.32 -9.18 -17.25
C ALA A 511 -10.72 -10.58 -17.37
N GLN A 512 -9.62 -10.82 -16.65
CA GLN A 512 -8.88 -12.09 -16.69
C GLN A 512 -8.65 -12.62 -15.27
N PRO A 513 -8.93 -13.90 -15.00
CA PRO A 513 -8.42 -14.59 -13.84
C PRO A 513 -6.99 -15.09 -14.09
N VAL A 514 -6.20 -15.19 -13.02
CA VAL A 514 -4.86 -15.78 -13.07
C VAL A 514 -4.56 -16.50 -11.76
N GLU A 515 -3.95 -17.68 -11.88
CA GLU A 515 -3.34 -18.39 -10.75
C GLU A 515 -1.82 -18.22 -10.84
N LEU A 516 -1.21 -17.75 -9.75
CA LEU A 516 0.23 -17.52 -9.64
C LEU A 516 0.86 -18.54 -8.69
N ASP A 517 1.92 -19.21 -9.15
CA ASP A 517 2.75 -20.01 -8.26
C ASP A 517 3.65 -19.09 -7.42
N LEU A 518 3.25 -18.90 -6.16
CA LEU A 518 3.96 -18.08 -5.18
C LEU A 518 4.44 -18.90 -3.98
N GLY A 519 4.52 -20.24 -4.09
CA GLY A 519 4.82 -21.12 -2.94
C GLY A 519 6.12 -20.77 -2.20
N ALA A 520 7.11 -20.20 -2.89
CA ALA A 520 8.35 -19.70 -2.30
C ALA A 520 8.16 -18.55 -1.29
N PHE A 521 7.02 -17.86 -1.34
CA PHE A 521 6.67 -16.72 -0.50
C PHE A 521 5.56 -17.06 0.52
N LYS A 522 5.36 -18.35 0.82
CA LYS A 522 4.38 -18.81 1.81
C LYS A 522 4.50 -18.03 3.12
N GLY A 523 3.35 -17.59 3.65
CA GLY A 523 3.24 -16.80 4.87
C GLY A 523 3.45 -15.29 4.69
N ARG A 524 3.92 -14.82 3.52
CA ARG A 524 3.98 -13.38 3.22
C ARG A 524 2.59 -12.85 2.86
N VAL A 525 2.34 -11.59 3.19
CA VAL A 525 1.09 -10.87 2.90
C VAL A 525 1.33 -9.92 1.71
N PRO A 526 0.66 -10.11 0.56
CA PRO A 526 0.73 -9.14 -0.53
C PRO A 526 0.01 -7.84 -0.12
N ILE A 527 0.69 -6.70 -0.27
CA ILE A 527 0.13 -5.37 0.00
C ILE A 527 0.14 -4.57 -1.28
N GLU A 528 -1.03 -4.19 -1.76
CA GLU A 528 -1.19 -3.40 -2.99
C GLU A 528 -0.59 -1.99 -2.78
N LEU A 529 0.33 -1.56 -3.65
CA LEU A 529 1.18 -0.38 -3.40
C LEU A 529 0.46 0.97 -3.58
N LEU A 530 -0.62 1.05 -4.36
CA LEU A 530 -1.35 2.30 -4.57
C LEU A 530 -2.26 2.65 -3.38
N GLY A 531 -3.07 1.69 -2.91
CA GLY A 531 -4.05 1.84 -1.84
C GLY A 531 -3.62 1.23 -0.50
N ARG A 532 -2.45 0.57 -0.44
CA ARG A 532 -1.90 -0.08 0.77
C ARG A 532 -2.81 -1.14 1.38
N THR A 533 -3.66 -1.75 0.55
CA THR A 533 -4.61 -2.79 0.97
C THR A 533 -3.92 -4.13 1.09
N SER A 534 -4.05 -4.78 2.24
CA SER A 534 -3.57 -6.14 2.48
C SER A 534 -4.49 -7.17 1.82
N PHE A 535 -3.89 -8.08 1.07
CA PHE A 535 -4.54 -9.23 0.45
C PHE A 535 -4.38 -10.49 1.33
N PRO A 536 -5.09 -11.60 1.04
CA PRO A 536 -4.88 -12.86 1.75
C PRO A 536 -3.41 -13.28 1.76
N PRO A 537 -2.88 -13.84 2.86
CA PRO A 537 -1.51 -14.35 2.91
C PRO A 537 -1.31 -15.44 1.86
N ILE A 538 -0.08 -15.55 1.38
CA ILE A 538 0.30 -16.57 0.41
C ILE A 538 0.32 -17.93 1.11
N GLY A 539 -0.55 -18.84 0.68
CA GLY A 539 -0.62 -20.22 1.17
C GLY A 539 0.19 -21.21 0.32
N GLU A 540 -0.18 -22.49 0.38
CA GLU A 540 0.40 -23.54 -0.48
C GLU A 540 -0.27 -23.65 -1.85
N LEU A 541 -1.51 -23.17 -1.98
CA LEU A 541 -2.26 -23.20 -3.23
C LEU A 541 -1.79 -22.09 -4.18
N PRO A 542 -1.96 -22.28 -5.50
CA PRO A 542 -1.77 -21.19 -6.47
C PRO A 542 -2.60 -19.97 -6.08
N TYR A 543 -1.96 -18.80 -6.10
CA TYR A 543 -2.55 -17.56 -5.65
C TYR A 543 -3.46 -16.98 -6.73
N LEU A 544 -4.78 -17.02 -6.50
CA LEU A 544 -5.77 -16.53 -7.45
C LEU A 544 -5.90 -15.00 -7.39
N LEU A 545 -5.78 -14.35 -8.55
CA LEU A 545 -6.09 -12.94 -8.75
C LEU A 545 -7.08 -12.77 -9.91
N THR A 546 -7.86 -11.71 -9.84
CA THR A 546 -8.72 -11.24 -10.94
C THR A 546 -8.37 -9.79 -11.27
N LEU A 547 -8.20 -9.51 -12.56
CA LEU A 547 -7.86 -8.18 -13.06
C LEU A 547 -8.91 -7.71 -14.05
N ALA A 548 -9.28 -6.43 -13.96
CA ALA A 548 -10.08 -5.77 -15.00
C ALA A 548 -9.32 -5.72 -16.33
N GLY A 549 -10.01 -5.41 -17.43
CA GLY A 549 -9.37 -5.18 -18.73
C GLY A 549 -8.28 -4.11 -18.62
N TYR A 550 -7.09 -4.39 -19.11
CA TYR A 550 -5.90 -3.54 -18.98
C TYR A 550 -5.49 -3.16 -17.55
N GLY A 551 -6.09 -3.78 -16.53
CA GLY A 551 -5.76 -3.55 -15.13
C GLY A 551 -4.42 -4.16 -14.74
N PHE A 552 -3.79 -3.59 -13.72
CA PHE A 552 -2.55 -4.10 -13.14
C PHE A 552 -2.54 -3.94 -11.62
N TYR A 553 -1.67 -4.69 -10.96
CA TYR A 553 -1.36 -4.56 -9.54
C TYR A 553 0.15 -4.56 -9.32
N TRP A 554 0.62 -3.74 -8.38
CA TRP A 554 1.94 -3.87 -7.77
C TRP A 554 1.76 -4.22 -6.30
N PHE A 555 2.31 -5.35 -5.87
CA PHE A 555 2.23 -5.81 -4.49
C PHE A 555 3.62 -5.83 -3.86
N ARG A 556 3.78 -5.26 -2.67
CA ARG A 556 4.91 -5.61 -1.79
C ARG A 556 4.57 -6.90 -1.06
N LEU A 557 5.44 -7.90 -1.14
CA LEU A 557 5.26 -9.16 -0.39
C LEU A 557 5.84 -9.02 1.02
N ALA A 558 4.98 -8.60 1.96
CA ALA A 558 5.34 -8.19 3.30
C ALA A 558 5.45 -9.35 4.30
N THR A 559 6.36 -9.23 5.25
CA THR A 559 6.48 -10.10 6.44
C THR A 559 6.14 -9.37 7.75
N ASP A 560 5.96 -8.05 7.67
CA ASP A 560 5.86 -7.10 8.77
C ASP A 560 4.43 -6.58 9.00
N VAL A 561 3.43 -7.18 8.34
CA VAL A 561 2.04 -6.74 8.41
C VAL A 561 1.14 -7.88 8.86
N ALA A 562 0.19 -7.55 9.74
CA ALA A 562 -0.79 -8.51 10.22
C ALA A 562 -1.67 -9.01 9.07
N VAL A 563 -1.96 -10.31 9.08
CA VAL A 563 -2.94 -10.93 8.18
C VAL A 563 -4.27 -10.17 8.29
N PRO A 564 -4.97 -9.90 7.17
CA PRO A 564 -6.26 -9.22 7.20
C PRO A 564 -7.20 -9.86 8.22
N SER A 565 -7.87 -9.05 9.04
CA SER A 565 -8.71 -9.53 10.14
C SER A 565 -9.80 -10.50 9.67
N TRP A 566 -10.31 -10.32 8.45
CA TRP A 566 -11.33 -11.13 7.79
C TRP A 566 -10.82 -12.45 7.16
N HIS A 567 -9.51 -12.70 7.11
CA HIS A 567 -8.96 -13.94 6.58
C HIS A 567 -8.94 -15.04 7.66
N ASP A 568 -9.50 -16.22 7.34
CA ASP A 568 -9.58 -17.38 8.23
C ASP A 568 -8.82 -18.55 7.60
N GLU A 569 -7.59 -18.80 8.05
CA GLU A 569 -6.75 -19.91 7.58
C GLU A 569 -6.89 -21.09 8.56
N ARG A 570 -7.46 -22.22 8.12
CA ARG A 570 -7.62 -23.42 8.98
C ARG A 570 -6.94 -24.63 8.36
N PRO A 571 -6.22 -25.45 9.16
CA PRO A 571 -5.51 -26.62 8.66
C PRO A 571 -6.45 -27.68 8.08
N ALA A 572 -5.96 -28.38 7.07
CA ALA A 572 -6.67 -29.45 6.37
C ALA A 572 -7.13 -30.57 7.33
N ILE A 573 -8.22 -31.24 6.96
CA ILE A 573 -8.89 -32.26 7.79
C ILE A 573 -8.09 -33.58 7.84
N GLU A 574 -7.19 -33.81 6.87
CA GLU A 574 -6.47 -35.08 6.69
C GLU A 574 -5.45 -35.38 7.81
N ASP A 575 -4.97 -34.35 8.53
CA ASP A 575 -3.99 -34.51 9.61
C ASP A 575 -4.59 -34.71 11.02
N ARG A 576 -5.92 -34.89 11.12
CA ARG A 576 -6.64 -34.93 12.41
C ARG A 576 -6.75 -36.34 12.98
N PRO A 577 -6.68 -36.51 14.33
CA PRO A 577 -6.79 -37.82 14.96
C PRO A 577 -8.15 -38.48 14.67
N VAL A 578 -8.15 -39.81 14.56
CA VAL A 578 -9.36 -40.62 14.38
C VAL A 578 -9.80 -41.18 15.73
N LEU A 579 -11.04 -40.92 16.11
CA LEU A 579 -11.67 -41.43 17.33
C LEU A 579 -12.73 -42.49 16.99
N VAL A 580 -12.62 -43.68 17.60
CA VAL A 580 -13.59 -44.76 17.37
C VAL A 580 -14.71 -44.69 18.39
N LEU A 581 -15.91 -44.31 17.94
CA LEU A 581 -17.13 -44.22 18.74
C LEU A 581 -17.98 -45.47 18.46
N PHE A 582 -17.86 -46.50 19.31
CA PHE A 582 -18.53 -47.78 19.12
C PHE A 582 -20.03 -47.76 19.46
N ASP A 583 -20.50 -46.70 20.12
CA ASP A 583 -21.89 -46.49 20.53
C ASP A 583 -22.21 -44.98 20.60
N GLY A 584 -21.85 -44.20 19.56
CA GLY A 584 -22.06 -42.74 19.57
C GLY A 584 -21.38 -42.05 20.76
N TRP A 585 -22.02 -41.04 21.36
CA TRP A 585 -21.50 -40.28 22.50
C TRP A 585 -21.29 -41.11 23.76
N THR A 586 -22.10 -42.16 24.00
CA THR A 586 -21.98 -43.01 25.21
C THR A 586 -20.65 -43.75 25.25
N SER A 587 -19.98 -43.92 24.10
CA SER A 587 -18.61 -44.47 24.02
C SER A 587 -17.62 -43.78 24.94
N LEU A 588 -17.83 -42.49 25.26
CA LEU A 588 -16.94 -41.69 26.11
C LEU A 588 -17.21 -41.87 27.62
N PHE A 589 -18.32 -42.51 28.00
CA PHE A 589 -18.78 -42.52 29.39
C PHE A 589 -18.99 -43.95 29.90
N ARG A 590 -18.12 -44.37 30.83
CA ARG A 590 -18.05 -45.75 31.35
C ARG A 590 -19.37 -46.28 31.92
N ASP A 591 -20.18 -45.43 32.52
CA ASP A 591 -21.38 -45.84 33.24
C ASP A 591 -22.62 -45.95 32.32
N HIS A 592 -22.46 -45.58 31.05
CA HIS A 592 -23.48 -45.69 30.01
C HIS A 592 -23.24 -46.84 29.02
N VAL A 593 -22.20 -47.65 29.24
CA VAL A 593 -21.87 -48.78 28.37
C VAL A 593 -22.00 -50.12 29.10
N VAL A 594 -22.31 -51.16 28.33
CA VAL A 594 -22.37 -52.55 28.84
C VAL A 594 -21.03 -53.01 29.45
N PRO A 595 -21.02 -53.88 30.49
CA PRO A 595 -19.82 -54.19 31.27
C PRO A 595 -18.58 -54.61 30.48
N TRP A 596 -18.74 -55.39 29.40
CA TRP A 596 -17.63 -55.86 28.57
C TRP A 596 -17.04 -54.78 27.64
N ARG A 597 -17.68 -53.61 27.51
CA ARG A 597 -17.19 -52.45 26.73
C ARG A 597 -16.58 -51.35 27.60
N ILE A 598 -16.63 -51.45 28.92
CA ILE A 598 -16.06 -50.44 29.85
C ILE A 598 -14.59 -50.17 29.54
N GLY A 599 -13.77 -51.20 29.32
CA GLY A 599 -12.35 -51.03 29.00
C GLY A 599 -12.12 -50.25 27.69
N LEU A 600 -12.98 -50.44 26.69
CA LEU A 600 -12.93 -49.69 25.43
C LEU A 600 -13.37 -48.24 25.65
N SER A 601 -14.43 -48.01 26.44
CA SER A 601 -14.89 -46.66 26.80
C SER A 601 -13.81 -45.86 27.51
N VAL A 602 -13.18 -46.43 28.55
CA VAL A 602 -12.09 -45.78 29.29
C VAL A 602 -10.92 -45.42 28.36
N LYS A 603 -10.56 -46.31 27.42
CA LYS A 603 -9.50 -46.03 26.44
C LYS A 603 -9.90 -44.91 25.48
N THR A 604 -11.09 -44.97 24.88
CA THR A 604 -11.60 -43.94 23.96
C THR A 604 -11.67 -42.59 24.67
N ARG A 605 -12.14 -42.57 25.91
CA ARG A 605 -12.20 -41.36 26.73
C ARG A 605 -10.81 -40.79 27.04
N SER A 606 -9.85 -41.65 27.39
CA SER A 606 -8.47 -41.21 27.60
C SER A 606 -7.88 -40.56 26.35
N GLN A 607 -8.01 -41.21 25.18
CA GLN A 607 -7.55 -40.65 23.90
C GLN A 607 -8.20 -39.30 23.61
N TYR A 608 -9.51 -39.20 23.87
CA TYR A 608 -10.27 -37.97 23.67
C TYR A 608 -9.74 -36.81 24.54
N GLU A 609 -9.46 -37.07 25.81
CA GLU A 609 -8.99 -36.06 26.78
C GLU A 609 -7.49 -35.70 26.65
N THR A 610 -6.64 -36.60 26.14
CA THR A 610 -5.18 -36.37 26.06
C THR A 610 -4.69 -36.04 24.66
N ASP A 611 -5.34 -36.55 23.61
CA ASP A 611 -4.81 -36.45 22.23
C ASP A 611 -5.71 -35.61 21.32
N THR A 612 -7.04 -35.67 21.53
CA THR A 612 -8.02 -34.99 20.66
C THR A 612 -8.32 -33.58 21.11
N LEU A 613 -8.89 -33.41 22.32
CA LEU A 613 -9.30 -32.08 22.81
C LEU A 613 -8.13 -31.11 22.99
N PRO A 614 -6.99 -31.48 23.60
CA PRO A 614 -5.86 -30.55 23.80
C PRO A 614 -5.42 -29.87 22.50
N ARG A 615 -5.18 -30.66 21.43
CA ARG A 615 -4.78 -30.14 20.12
C ARG A 615 -5.80 -29.18 19.51
N HIS A 616 -7.08 -29.48 19.67
CA HIS A 616 -8.11 -28.58 19.18
C HIS A 616 -8.11 -27.27 19.97
N VAL A 617 -8.19 -27.33 21.29
CA VAL A 617 -8.28 -26.15 22.19
C VAL A 617 -7.06 -25.23 22.04
N GLU A 618 -5.84 -25.78 21.94
CA GLU A 618 -4.60 -25.01 21.77
C GLU A 618 -4.60 -24.13 20.51
N THR A 619 -5.26 -24.58 19.44
CA THR A 619 -5.37 -23.82 18.18
C THR A 619 -6.47 -22.76 18.19
N GLN A 620 -7.32 -22.76 19.23
CA GLN A 620 -8.45 -21.82 19.28
C GLN A 620 -8.04 -20.47 19.85
N ARG A 621 -8.55 -19.38 19.25
CA ARG A 621 -8.30 -18.02 19.73
C ARG A 621 -8.83 -17.75 21.13
N TRP A 622 -9.87 -18.48 21.55
CA TRP A 622 -10.51 -18.34 22.86
C TRP A 622 -9.76 -19.04 24.01
N TYR A 623 -8.68 -19.77 23.72
CA TYR A 623 -7.83 -20.34 24.75
C TYR A 623 -6.96 -19.24 25.40
N GLY A 624 -7.10 -19.09 26.72
CA GLY A 624 -6.54 -17.96 27.47
C GLY A 624 -5.04 -18.03 27.74
N ALA A 625 -4.46 -19.24 27.81
CA ALA A 625 -3.04 -19.46 28.13
C ALA A 625 -2.21 -19.71 26.86
N LYS A 626 -2.17 -18.72 25.96
CA LYS A 626 -1.49 -18.82 24.67
C LYS A 626 0.01 -19.17 24.86
N GLY A 627 0.47 -20.20 24.15
CA GLY A 627 1.85 -20.67 24.20
C GLY A 627 2.16 -21.70 25.30
N THR A 628 1.18 -22.05 26.14
CA THR A 628 1.30 -23.14 27.12
C THR A 628 0.60 -24.40 26.60
N ALA A 629 1.35 -25.49 26.47
CA ALA A 629 0.81 -26.79 26.05
C ALA A 629 -0.12 -27.36 27.13
N ILE A 630 -1.26 -27.90 26.69
CA ILE A 630 -2.26 -28.54 27.54
C ILE A 630 -1.88 -30.02 27.72
N GLN A 631 -1.69 -30.46 28.96
CA GLN A 631 -1.37 -31.86 29.24
C GLN A 631 -2.61 -32.76 29.11
N ARG A 632 -3.78 -32.25 29.52
CA ARG A 632 -5.06 -32.97 29.47
C ARG A 632 -6.23 -32.00 29.53
N CYS A 633 -7.29 -32.31 28.79
CA CYS A 633 -8.62 -31.70 28.88
C CYS A 633 -9.58 -32.70 29.53
N ARG A 634 -9.87 -32.58 30.82
CA ARG A 634 -10.83 -33.46 31.52
C ARG A 634 -12.25 -32.97 31.27
N VAL A 635 -13.21 -33.83 30.94
CA VAL A 635 -14.62 -33.35 30.94
C VAL A 635 -15.12 -33.33 32.38
N ALA A 636 -15.40 -32.12 32.86
CA ALA A 636 -15.81 -31.83 34.22
C ALA A 636 -17.32 -32.00 34.41
N ASP A 637 -18.13 -31.64 33.42
CA ASP A 637 -19.57 -31.91 33.41
C ASP A 637 -20.07 -32.06 31.97
N HIS A 638 -21.15 -32.80 31.76
CA HIS A 638 -21.70 -33.04 30.43
C HIS A 638 -23.19 -33.41 30.44
N ALA A 639 -23.83 -33.22 29.29
CA ALA A 639 -25.15 -33.73 28.94
C ALA A 639 -25.16 -34.21 27.49
N ILE A 640 -25.81 -35.35 27.23
CA ILE A 640 -26.17 -35.76 25.87
C ILE A 640 -27.56 -35.20 25.59
N TRP A 641 -27.66 -34.35 24.58
CA TRP A 641 -28.91 -33.71 24.20
C TRP A 641 -29.39 -34.22 22.85
N ASP A 642 -30.47 -35.00 22.87
CA ASP A 642 -31.14 -35.51 21.67
C ASP A 642 -32.37 -34.66 21.33
N GLU A 643 -32.47 -34.19 20.09
CA GLU A 643 -33.67 -33.53 19.54
C GLU A 643 -33.88 -33.94 18.08
N GLY A 644 -34.93 -34.73 17.81
CA GLY A 644 -35.17 -35.31 16.49
C GLY A 644 -34.08 -36.29 16.09
N ASP A 645 -33.52 -36.14 14.89
CA ASP A 645 -32.41 -36.96 14.37
C ASP A 645 -31.01 -36.40 14.75
N SER A 646 -30.95 -35.36 15.57
CA SER A 646 -29.69 -34.75 16.04
C SER A 646 -29.39 -35.11 17.48
N SER A 647 -28.10 -35.30 17.76
CA SER A 647 -27.57 -35.63 19.09
C SER A 647 -26.29 -34.84 19.34
N TRP A 648 -26.26 -34.05 20.41
CA TRP A 648 -25.14 -33.18 20.76
C TRP A 648 -24.55 -33.57 22.12
N LEU A 649 -23.23 -33.47 22.24
CA LEU A 649 -22.54 -33.54 23.52
C LEU A 649 -22.31 -32.13 24.05
N VAL A 650 -23.11 -31.70 25.00
CA VAL A 650 -22.96 -30.40 25.67
C VAL A 650 -22.07 -30.60 26.88
N GLN A 651 -20.89 -29.98 26.91
CA GLN A 651 -19.89 -30.29 27.93
C GLN A 651 -19.08 -29.08 28.38
N VAL A 652 -18.62 -29.15 29.63
CA VAL A 652 -17.62 -28.27 30.21
C VAL A 652 -16.37 -29.10 30.49
N ILE A 653 -15.22 -28.62 30.01
CA ILE A 653 -13.92 -29.26 30.19
C ILE A 653 -13.04 -28.43 31.13
N GLU A 654 -12.14 -29.08 31.86
CA GLU A 654 -11.07 -28.48 32.63
C GLU A 654 -9.73 -28.76 31.96
N THR A 655 -8.96 -27.71 31.69
CA THR A 655 -7.62 -27.81 31.11
C THR A 655 -6.55 -27.78 32.18
N ASP A 656 -5.60 -28.69 32.09
CA ASP A 656 -4.38 -28.74 32.90
C ASP A 656 -3.22 -28.14 32.10
N ALA A 657 -2.93 -26.85 32.32
CA ALA A 657 -1.95 -26.07 31.56
C ALA A 657 -1.04 -25.26 32.51
N GLY A 658 0.10 -25.84 32.91
CA GLY A 658 1.01 -25.22 33.87
C GLY A 658 0.48 -25.29 35.30
N ASP A 659 0.52 -24.17 36.03
CA ASP A 659 0.08 -24.09 37.43
C ASP A 659 -1.40 -23.63 37.60
N GLU A 660 -2.12 -23.34 36.50
CA GLU A 660 -3.52 -22.88 36.53
C GLU A 660 -4.47 -23.88 35.87
N THR A 661 -5.60 -24.16 36.54
CA THR A 661 -6.72 -24.92 35.99
C THR A 661 -7.81 -23.95 35.51
N ALA A 662 -8.34 -24.15 34.31
CA ALA A 662 -9.41 -23.32 33.75
C ALA A 662 -10.51 -24.16 33.12
N SER A 663 -11.77 -23.74 33.30
CA SER A 663 -12.94 -24.42 32.75
C SER A 663 -13.37 -23.79 31.41
N TYR A 664 -13.72 -24.62 30.43
CA TYR A 664 -14.16 -24.18 29.10
C TYR A 664 -15.43 -24.89 28.62
N PHE A 665 -16.32 -24.15 27.96
CA PHE A 665 -17.54 -24.67 27.34
C PHE A 665 -17.28 -25.09 25.89
N VAL A 666 -17.41 -26.39 25.60
CA VAL A 666 -17.05 -26.97 24.29
C VAL A 666 -18.13 -27.95 23.84
N PRO A 667 -19.30 -27.46 23.38
CA PRO A 667 -20.36 -28.34 22.87
C PRO A 667 -19.94 -28.95 21.52
N LEU A 668 -20.30 -30.21 21.29
CA LEU A 668 -19.88 -30.98 20.12
C LEU A 668 -21.04 -31.68 19.40
N THR A 669 -20.86 -31.86 18.09
CA THR A 669 -21.80 -32.54 17.19
C THR A 669 -21.09 -33.64 16.40
N LEU A 670 -21.85 -34.63 15.93
CA LEU A 670 -21.38 -35.66 14.99
C LEU A 670 -22.09 -35.50 13.64
N ALA A 671 -21.32 -35.62 12.56
CA ALA A 671 -21.84 -35.73 11.21
C ALA A 671 -21.19 -36.93 10.50
N TRP A 672 -21.98 -37.68 9.72
CA TRP A 672 -21.58 -38.95 9.10
C TRP A 672 -21.62 -38.83 7.58
N GLU A 673 -20.56 -39.28 6.91
CA GLU A 673 -20.36 -39.12 5.45
C GLU A 673 -21.48 -39.80 4.66
N ASP A 674 -21.86 -41.02 5.01
CA ASP A 674 -22.87 -41.81 4.30
C ASP A 674 -24.32 -41.35 4.54
N ARG A 675 -24.56 -40.57 5.61
CA ARG A 675 -25.92 -40.14 6.01
C ARG A 675 -26.23 -38.72 5.55
N ASP A 676 -25.25 -37.83 5.63
CA ASP A 676 -25.43 -36.39 5.40
C ASP A 676 -24.11 -35.73 4.98
N GLU A 677 -23.69 -36.02 3.74
CA GLU A 677 -22.44 -35.51 3.16
C GLU A 677 -22.37 -33.97 3.17
N GLU A 678 -23.50 -33.29 2.95
CA GLU A 678 -23.56 -31.83 2.95
C GLU A 678 -23.34 -31.24 4.35
N ARG A 679 -23.86 -31.87 5.41
CA ARG A 679 -23.57 -31.47 6.80
C ARG A 679 -22.12 -31.74 7.18
N VAL A 680 -21.49 -32.80 6.67
CA VAL A 680 -20.05 -33.03 6.84
C VAL A 680 -19.24 -31.91 6.18
N LYS A 681 -19.57 -31.53 4.94
CA LYS A 681 -18.92 -30.42 4.23
C LYS A 681 -19.10 -29.08 4.95
N SER A 682 -20.29 -28.82 5.51
CA SER A 682 -20.57 -27.55 6.19
C SER A 682 -19.80 -27.41 7.52
N LEU A 683 -19.65 -28.52 8.26
CA LEU A 683 -18.95 -28.59 9.54
C LEU A 683 -17.45 -28.85 9.44
N ALA A 684 -16.94 -29.14 8.24
CA ALA A 684 -15.55 -29.49 7.98
C ALA A 684 -14.54 -28.49 8.60
N ASN A 685 -14.85 -27.20 8.48
CA ASN A 685 -14.02 -26.10 9.01
C ASN A 685 -14.03 -26.02 10.55
N ALA A 686 -15.04 -26.60 11.20
CA ALA A 686 -15.21 -26.63 12.65
C ALA A 686 -14.93 -28.01 13.26
N ALA A 687 -14.35 -28.94 12.48
CA ALA A 687 -14.07 -30.27 12.99
C ALA A 687 -13.08 -30.22 14.18
N VAL A 688 -13.12 -31.27 14.99
CA VAL A 688 -12.24 -31.55 16.14
C VAL A 688 -11.45 -32.82 15.85
N ALA A 689 -12.12 -33.84 15.34
CA ALA A 689 -11.53 -35.13 14.97
C ALA A 689 -12.32 -35.80 13.85
N ARG A 690 -11.69 -36.76 13.16
CA ARG A 690 -12.45 -37.75 12.41
C ARG A 690 -13.04 -38.77 13.38
N VAL A 691 -14.24 -39.24 13.11
CA VAL A 691 -14.88 -40.29 13.89
C VAL A 691 -15.21 -41.49 13.02
N ARG A 692 -15.27 -42.65 13.66
CA ARG A 692 -15.72 -43.89 13.02
C ARG A 692 -16.65 -44.65 13.95
N GLN A 693 -17.79 -45.08 13.42
CA GLN A 693 -18.72 -46.00 14.07
C GLN A 693 -18.99 -47.18 13.13
N GLN A 694 -18.47 -48.35 13.49
CA GLN A 694 -18.53 -49.55 12.64
C GLN A 694 -17.93 -49.33 11.23
N ALA A 695 -18.76 -49.29 10.19
CA ALA A 695 -18.37 -49.02 8.81
C ALA A 695 -18.53 -47.54 8.41
N GLU A 696 -19.29 -46.77 9.18
CA GLU A 696 -19.53 -45.35 8.91
C GLU A 696 -18.35 -44.51 9.40
N VAL A 697 -17.92 -43.58 8.54
CA VAL A 697 -16.91 -42.56 8.82
C VAL A 697 -17.60 -41.20 8.88
N GLY A 698 -17.09 -40.32 9.72
CA GLY A 698 -17.65 -39.00 9.92
C GLY A 698 -16.67 -38.04 10.57
N ILE A 699 -17.20 -36.91 11.01
CA ILE A 699 -16.47 -35.89 11.76
C ILE A 699 -17.17 -35.57 13.09
N MET A 700 -16.36 -35.33 14.10
CA MET A 700 -16.77 -34.65 15.32
C MET A 700 -16.42 -33.18 15.15
N ALA A 701 -17.37 -32.27 15.36
CA ALA A 701 -17.18 -30.84 15.15
C ALA A 701 -17.74 -30.02 16.32
N ASP A 702 -17.32 -28.76 16.41
CA ASP A 702 -17.90 -27.81 17.36
C ASP A 702 -19.39 -27.57 17.04
N ALA A 703 -20.27 -27.83 18.01
CA ALA A 703 -21.70 -27.74 17.82
C ALA A 703 -22.18 -26.30 17.56
N LEU A 704 -21.42 -25.27 17.92
CA LEU A 704 -21.80 -23.89 17.59
C LEU A 704 -21.70 -23.61 16.07
N ALA A 705 -21.02 -24.46 15.30
CA ALA A 705 -21.07 -24.42 13.84
C ALA A 705 -22.24 -25.22 13.24
N ASP A 706 -23.00 -25.94 14.08
CA ASP A 706 -24.16 -26.73 13.68
C ASP A 706 -25.44 -25.90 13.81
N GLU A 707 -26.10 -25.65 12.67
CA GLU A 707 -27.32 -24.85 12.65
C GLU A 707 -28.42 -25.46 13.52
N ALA A 708 -28.52 -26.79 13.56
CA ALA A 708 -29.54 -27.49 14.32
C ALA A 708 -29.36 -27.27 15.83
N PHE A 709 -28.11 -27.29 16.30
CA PHE A 709 -27.76 -27.02 17.71
C PHE A 709 -28.07 -25.57 18.08
N CYS A 710 -27.65 -24.62 17.24
CA CYS A 710 -27.89 -23.20 17.49
C CYS A 710 -29.39 -22.90 17.59
N ARG A 711 -30.21 -23.49 16.71
CA ARG A 711 -31.67 -23.37 16.80
C ARG A 711 -32.24 -24.05 18.05
N ALA A 712 -31.68 -25.19 18.46
CA ALA A 712 -32.09 -25.88 19.68
C ALA A 712 -31.85 -25.01 20.93
N LEU A 713 -30.70 -24.32 21.01
CA LEU A 713 -30.42 -23.36 22.08
C LEU A 713 -31.47 -22.24 22.15
N VAL A 714 -31.79 -21.60 21.01
CA VAL A 714 -32.79 -20.53 20.97
C VAL A 714 -34.19 -21.04 21.34
N ARG A 715 -34.58 -22.23 20.86
CA ARG A 715 -35.85 -22.87 21.26
C ARG A 715 -35.88 -23.20 22.76
N GLY A 716 -34.77 -23.69 23.30
CA GLY A 716 -34.61 -23.98 24.73
C GLY A 716 -34.85 -22.73 25.57
N ILE A 717 -34.23 -21.61 25.19
CA ILE A 717 -34.46 -20.30 25.81
C ILE A 717 -35.95 -19.93 25.75
N GLY A 718 -36.59 -20.00 24.58
CA GLY A 718 -37.98 -19.59 24.43
C GLY A 718 -38.98 -20.42 25.23
N LYS A 719 -38.75 -21.73 25.37
CA LYS A 719 -39.61 -22.62 26.16
C LYS A 719 -39.47 -22.40 27.67
N GLY A 720 -38.29 -21.98 28.13
CA GLY A 720 -37.97 -21.88 29.55
C GLY A 720 -37.93 -23.26 30.23
N GLY A 721 -36.76 -23.86 30.36
CA GLY A 721 -36.63 -25.23 30.88
C GLY A 721 -35.22 -25.56 31.36
N SER A 722 -35.00 -26.83 31.74
CA SER A 722 -33.68 -27.33 32.08
C SER A 722 -33.34 -28.65 31.40
N LEU A 723 -32.04 -28.88 31.20
CA LEU A 723 -31.45 -30.14 30.72
C LEU A 723 -30.51 -30.66 31.81
N ALA A 724 -30.79 -31.85 32.33
CA ALA A 724 -29.94 -32.47 33.35
C ALA A 724 -28.54 -32.76 32.79
N THR A 725 -27.52 -32.45 33.57
CA THR A 725 -26.12 -32.84 33.32
C THR A 725 -25.72 -33.89 34.36
N GLU A 726 -24.55 -34.51 34.19
CA GLU A 726 -24.02 -35.51 35.15
C GLU A 726 -23.90 -34.95 36.57
N HIS A 727 -23.50 -33.68 36.69
CA HIS A 727 -23.25 -33.03 37.98
C HIS A 727 -24.11 -31.79 38.23
N GLY A 728 -25.24 -31.64 37.53
CA GLY A 728 -26.09 -30.45 37.66
C GLY A 728 -27.22 -30.36 36.63
N GLU A 729 -27.51 -29.13 36.21
CA GLU A 729 -28.43 -28.87 35.10
C GLU A 729 -28.05 -27.60 34.32
N LEU A 730 -28.33 -27.63 33.02
CA LEU A 730 -28.34 -26.45 32.16
C LEU A 730 -29.73 -25.82 32.21
N ARG A 731 -29.83 -24.54 32.58
CA ARG A 731 -31.06 -23.77 32.56
C ARG A 731 -31.11 -22.81 31.39
N PHE A 732 -32.27 -22.74 30.77
CA PHE A 732 -32.60 -21.81 29.70
C PHE A 732 -33.62 -20.81 30.21
N GLU A 733 -33.28 -19.53 30.24
CA GLU A 733 -34.14 -18.46 30.77
C GLU A 733 -34.44 -17.41 29.70
N PRO A 734 -35.71 -17.23 29.28
CA PRO A 734 -36.10 -16.11 28.41
C PRO A 734 -36.26 -14.82 29.22
N THR A 735 -35.96 -13.69 28.60
CA THR A 735 -36.34 -12.36 29.10
C THR A 735 -37.77 -12.00 28.68
N ARG A 736 -38.31 -10.90 29.22
CA ARG A 736 -39.62 -10.38 28.82
C ARG A 736 -39.70 -9.96 27.34
N LEU A 737 -38.55 -9.64 26.73
CA LEU A 737 -38.50 -9.22 25.33
C LEU A 737 -38.23 -10.37 24.35
N PHE A 738 -38.06 -11.61 24.82
CA PHE A 738 -37.71 -12.75 23.98
C PHE A 738 -38.60 -12.85 22.74
N SER A 739 -39.93 -12.91 22.92
CA SER A 739 -40.89 -13.07 21.80
C SER A 739 -40.88 -11.88 20.84
N GLY A 740 -40.69 -10.65 21.34
CA GLY A 740 -40.57 -9.46 20.51
C GLY A 740 -39.30 -9.45 19.65
N ILE A 741 -38.19 -9.93 20.21
CA ILE A 741 -36.90 -10.00 19.53
C ILE A 741 -36.86 -11.15 18.51
N THR A 742 -37.28 -12.36 18.90
CA THR A 742 -37.23 -13.55 18.01
C THR A 742 -38.32 -13.53 16.94
N GLY A 743 -39.51 -13.02 17.26
CA GLY A 743 -40.70 -13.19 16.42
C GLY A 743 -41.12 -14.65 16.26
N ASP A 744 -42.00 -14.89 15.28
CA ASP A 744 -42.67 -16.19 15.10
C ASP A 744 -41.93 -17.14 14.13
N ASP A 745 -40.98 -16.66 13.33
CA ASP A 745 -40.31 -17.43 12.27
C ASP A 745 -38.83 -17.72 12.56
N LEU A 746 -38.55 -18.41 13.68
CA LEU A 746 -37.19 -18.86 13.99
C LEU A 746 -36.67 -19.90 12.98
N ALA A 747 -37.56 -20.68 12.35
CA ALA A 747 -37.20 -21.74 11.42
C ALA A 747 -36.67 -21.19 10.09
N GLY A 748 -37.24 -20.09 9.59
CA GLY A 748 -36.83 -19.44 8.35
C GLY A 748 -35.59 -18.55 8.44
N LEU A 749 -35.13 -18.20 9.65
CA LEU A 749 -33.94 -17.36 9.80
C LEU A 749 -32.67 -18.12 9.36
N PRO A 750 -31.84 -17.56 8.46
CA PRO A 750 -30.56 -18.16 8.09
C PRO A 750 -29.59 -18.13 9.27
N VAL A 751 -28.88 -19.23 9.54
CA VAL A 751 -27.90 -19.30 10.63
C VAL A 751 -26.51 -19.13 10.05
N GLY A 752 -25.78 -18.11 10.53
CA GLY A 752 -24.41 -17.86 10.14
C GLY A 752 -23.43 -18.84 10.78
N LYS A 753 -22.22 -18.93 10.23
CA LYS A 753 -21.12 -19.66 10.88
C LYS A 753 -20.60 -18.86 12.09
N PRO A 754 -19.98 -19.52 13.09
CA PRO A 754 -19.34 -18.82 14.20
C PRO A 754 -18.30 -17.80 13.74
N LEU A 755 -18.40 -16.57 14.24
CA LEU A 755 -17.44 -15.50 13.97
C LEU A 755 -16.11 -15.80 14.68
N GLY A 756 -15.01 -15.84 13.93
CA GLY A 756 -13.68 -16.26 14.40
C GLY A 756 -12.85 -15.19 15.13
N HIS A 757 -13.42 -14.03 15.47
CA HIS A 757 -12.63 -12.86 15.86
C HIS A 757 -12.57 -12.57 17.38
N SER A 758 -13.35 -13.27 18.22
CA SER A 758 -13.45 -12.96 19.66
C SER A 758 -12.95 -14.09 20.58
N SER A 759 -12.73 -13.77 21.86
CA SER A 759 -12.47 -14.75 22.94
C SER A 759 -13.68 -15.64 23.26
N ASN A 760 -14.83 -15.34 22.67
CA ASN A 760 -16.08 -16.07 22.76
C ASN A 760 -16.53 -16.51 21.36
N SER A 761 -17.53 -17.39 21.28
CA SER A 761 -18.10 -17.77 19.99
C SER A 761 -19.43 -17.07 19.76
N VAL A 762 -19.57 -16.44 18.60
CA VAL A 762 -20.75 -15.66 18.22
C VAL A 762 -21.37 -16.24 16.96
N VAL A 763 -22.68 -16.48 17.00
CA VAL A 763 -23.48 -16.98 15.88
C VAL A 763 -24.60 -16.00 15.59
N LEU A 764 -24.74 -15.58 14.34
CA LEU A 764 -25.80 -14.67 13.88
C LEU A 764 -26.97 -15.46 13.27
N PHE A 765 -28.20 -15.05 13.53
CA PHE A 765 -29.39 -15.56 12.86
C PHE A 765 -29.97 -14.45 11.99
N GLY A 766 -29.57 -14.46 10.71
CA GLY A 766 -29.82 -13.37 9.76
C GLY A 766 -29.47 -12.01 10.37
N GLU A 767 -30.37 -11.05 10.16
CA GLU A 767 -30.27 -9.69 10.70
C GLU A 767 -31.10 -9.52 11.99
N ARG A 768 -31.36 -10.62 12.73
CA ARG A 768 -32.33 -10.60 13.84
C ARG A 768 -31.78 -11.03 15.19
N LEU A 769 -31.00 -12.12 15.26
CA LEU A 769 -30.49 -12.62 16.55
C LEU A 769 -28.97 -12.74 16.59
N PHE A 770 -28.44 -12.51 17.78
CA PHE A 770 -27.02 -12.59 18.13
C PHE A 770 -26.88 -13.56 19.30
N LEU A 771 -26.29 -14.74 19.06
CA LEU A 771 -26.04 -15.76 20.08
C LEU A 771 -24.55 -15.74 20.44
N LYS A 772 -24.23 -15.37 21.68
CA LYS A 772 -22.85 -15.37 22.23
C LYS A 772 -22.72 -16.52 23.21
N ALA A 773 -21.77 -17.41 22.98
CA ALA A 773 -21.39 -18.48 23.88
C ALA A 773 -20.05 -18.13 24.56
N TYR A 774 -20.05 -18.11 25.89
CA TYR A 774 -18.85 -17.85 26.68
C TYR A 774 -17.98 -19.10 26.71
N ARG A 775 -16.77 -18.99 26.15
CA ARG A 775 -15.88 -20.16 26.03
C ARG A 775 -15.16 -20.47 27.32
N ARG A 776 -14.69 -19.46 28.05
CA ARG A 776 -14.12 -19.65 29.39
C ARG A 776 -15.24 -19.52 30.43
N VAL A 777 -15.45 -20.57 31.21
CA VAL A 777 -16.52 -20.64 32.21
C VAL A 777 -15.98 -20.13 33.55
N GLN A 778 -16.68 -19.19 34.16
CA GLN A 778 -16.35 -18.64 35.48
C GLN A 778 -17.56 -18.75 36.43
N PRO A 779 -17.35 -19.08 37.71
CA PRO A 779 -18.42 -19.10 38.70
C PRO A 779 -19.07 -17.73 38.89
N GLY A 780 -20.40 -17.72 39.02
CA GLY A 780 -21.24 -16.55 39.23
C GLY A 780 -21.96 -16.07 37.97
N THR A 781 -22.74 -14.99 38.14
CA THR A 781 -23.43 -14.32 37.04
C THR A 781 -22.46 -13.43 36.27
N ASN A 782 -22.35 -13.66 34.97
CA ASN A 782 -21.54 -12.81 34.10
C ASN A 782 -22.06 -11.34 34.12
N PRO A 783 -21.18 -10.34 34.28
CA PRO A 783 -21.57 -8.92 34.30
C PRO A 783 -22.43 -8.48 33.11
N GLU A 784 -22.19 -9.02 31.91
CA GLU A 784 -22.94 -8.68 30.70
C GLU A 784 -24.42 -9.11 30.81
N VAL A 785 -24.69 -10.24 31.47
CA VAL A 785 -26.07 -10.70 31.73
C VAL A 785 -26.78 -9.76 32.67
N GLU A 786 -26.13 -9.41 33.78
CA GLU A 786 -26.69 -8.54 34.81
C GLU A 786 -26.97 -7.12 34.25
N MET A 787 -25.99 -6.55 33.54
CA MET A 787 -26.07 -5.25 32.87
C MET A 787 -27.11 -5.25 31.75
N GLY A 788 -27.06 -6.25 30.86
CA GLY A 788 -27.98 -6.38 29.74
C GLY A 788 -29.42 -6.51 30.21
N ARG A 789 -29.70 -7.35 31.22
CA ARG A 789 -31.05 -7.49 31.80
C ARG A 789 -31.53 -6.19 32.44
N PHE A 790 -30.68 -5.48 33.19
CA PHE A 790 -31.04 -4.18 33.78
C PHE A 790 -31.35 -3.12 32.71
N LEU A 791 -30.46 -2.95 31.74
CA LEU A 791 -30.62 -1.95 30.67
C LEU A 791 -31.85 -2.24 29.80
N THR A 792 -32.14 -3.53 29.57
CA THR A 792 -33.27 -3.98 28.77
C THR A 792 -34.61 -3.87 29.52
N GLU A 793 -34.71 -4.42 30.73
CA GLU A 793 -36.01 -4.61 31.42
C GLU A 793 -36.33 -3.55 32.48
N VAL A 794 -35.31 -2.88 33.04
CA VAL A 794 -35.48 -1.95 34.17
C VAL A 794 -35.27 -0.51 33.74
N ALA A 795 -34.11 -0.22 33.13
CA ALA A 795 -33.79 1.13 32.69
C ALA A 795 -34.44 1.48 31.34
N ALA A 796 -34.71 0.47 30.50
CA ALA A 796 -35.23 0.60 29.14
C ALA A 796 -34.38 1.57 28.29
N PHE A 797 -33.06 1.39 28.31
CA PHE A 797 -32.12 2.22 27.56
C PHE A 797 -32.16 1.83 26.07
N PRO A 798 -32.53 2.74 25.15
CA PRO A 798 -32.77 2.38 23.75
C PRO A 798 -31.49 2.13 22.93
N ASN A 799 -30.35 2.68 23.36
CA ASN A 799 -29.06 2.59 22.65
C ASN A 799 -28.14 1.49 23.20
N CYS A 800 -28.71 0.39 23.70
CA CYS A 800 -27.99 -0.86 23.95
C CYS A 800 -28.66 -2.02 23.22
N VAL A 801 -27.91 -3.10 23.02
CA VAL A 801 -28.48 -4.31 22.43
C VAL A 801 -29.39 -5.00 23.46
N PRO A 802 -30.68 -5.22 23.14
CA PRO A 802 -31.60 -5.83 24.08
C PRO A 802 -31.29 -7.32 24.26
N LEU A 803 -31.26 -7.76 25.52
CA LEU A 803 -31.07 -9.16 25.90
C LEU A 803 -32.38 -9.93 25.68
N ALA A 804 -32.33 -11.05 24.97
CA ALA A 804 -33.47 -11.93 24.71
C ALA A 804 -33.50 -13.14 25.66
N GLY A 805 -32.35 -13.71 26.04
CA GLY A 805 -32.32 -14.81 27.01
C GLY A 805 -30.92 -15.29 27.36
N ILE A 806 -30.84 -16.25 28.28
CA ILE A 806 -29.60 -16.68 28.95
C ILE A 806 -29.56 -18.21 29.05
N ILE A 807 -28.35 -18.76 28.98
CA ILE A 807 -28.03 -20.16 29.25
C ILE A 807 -27.09 -20.21 30.45
N GLU A 808 -27.49 -20.88 31.53
CA GLU A 808 -26.69 -21.05 32.75
C GLU A 808 -26.46 -22.53 33.07
N LEU A 809 -25.27 -22.86 33.56
CA LEU A 809 -25.01 -24.11 34.26
C LEU A 809 -25.27 -23.92 35.75
N ARG A 810 -25.96 -24.85 36.40
CA ARG A 810 -26.19 -24.85 37.86
C ARG A 810 -25.81 -26.18 38.47
N THR A 811 -25.07 -26.15 39.57
CA THR A 811 -24.74 -27.35 40.36
C THR A 811 -25.76 -27.55 41.50
N PRO A 812 -25.90 -28.78 42.03
CA PRO A 812 -26.77 -29.08 43.17
C PRO A 812 -26.47 -28.26 44.42
N GLU A 813 -25.22 -27.84 44.60
CA GLU A 813 -24.72 -27.03 45.72
C GLU A 813 -25.10 -25.55 45.59
N GLY A 814 -25.75 -25.16 44.48
CA GLY A 814 -26.20 -23.80 44.21
C GLY A 814 -25.15 -22.90 43.55
N ALA A 815 -24.00 -23.44 43.15
CA ALA A 815 -23.07 -22.73 42.29
C ALA A 815 -23.65 -22.62 40.87
N HIS A 816 -23.43 -21.51 40.20
CA HIS A 816 -23.89 -21.28 38.83
C HIS A 816 -22.83 -20.60 37.98
N ALA A 817 -22.92 -20.77 36.66
CA ALA A 817 -22.05 -20.09 35.71
C ALA A 817 -22.82 -19.81 34.41
N THR A 818 -22.62 -18.64 33.82
CA THR A 818 -23.22 -18.30 32.52
C THR A 818 -22.46 -18.97 31.37
N LEU A 819 -23.15 -19.70 30.50
CA LEU A 819 -22.55 -20.34 29.31
C LEU A 819 -22.87 -19.59 28.01
N GLY A 820 -23.94 -18.82 27.96
CA GLY A 820 -24.26 -18.01 26.78
C GLY A 820 -25.42 -17.07 26.97
N ILE A 821 -25.56 -16.13 26.03
CA ILE A 821 -26.64 -15.17 25.95
C ILE A 821 -27.19 -15.10 24.53
N LEU A 822 -28.48 -14.80 24.43
CA LEU A 822 -29.16 -14.45 23.20
C LEU A 822 -29.55 -12.97 23.26
N GLN A 823 -29.21 -12.22 22.23
CA GLN A 823 -29.45 -10.79 22.07
C GLN A 823 -30.10 -10.52 20.71
N ALA A 824 -30.67 -9.32 20.51
CA ALA A 824 -31.02 -8.88 19.17
C ALA A 824 -29.75 -8.62 18.33
N GLN A 825 -29.80 -8.93 17.05
CA GLN A 825 -28.78 -8.46 16.11
C GLN A 825 -29.14 -7.03 15.69
N VAL A 826 -28.13 -6.16 15.63
CA VAL A 826 -28.29 -4.77 15.19
C VAL A 826 -27.52 -4.58 13.88
N PRO A 827 -28.22 -4.37 12.75
CA PRO A 827 -27.57 -4.01 11.49
C PRO A 827 -26.79 -2.69 11.65
N ASN A 828 -25.50 -2.72 11.35
CA ASN A 828 -24.56 -1.63 11.65
C ASN A 828 -23.52 -1.47 10.53
N GLN A 829 -22.80 -0.34 10.53
CA GLN A 829 -21.74 -0.01 9.55
C GLN A 829 -20.32 -0.38 10.04
N GLY A 830 -20.19 -1.22 11.07
CA GLY A 830 -18.94 -1.48 11.78
C GLY A 830 -18.92 -0.85 13.17
N ASP A 831 -17.84 -1.12 13.91
CA ASP A 831 -17.61 -0.51 15.21
C ASP A 831 -17.02 0.91 15.08
N GLY A 832 -17.00 1.65 16.19
CA GLY A 832 -16.46 2.99 16.23
C GLY A 832 -14.95 3.04 15.93
N TRP A 833 -14.22 1.95 16.15
CA TRP A 833 -12.78 1.87 15.89
C TRP A 833 -12.51 1.80 14.39
N GLU A 834 -13.13 0.87 13.67
CA GLU A 834 -13.01 0.72 12.22
C GLU A 834 -13.42 2.01 11.50
N HIS A 835 -14.50 2.64 11.96
CA HIS A 835 -14.98 3.91 11.41
C HIS A 835 -14.00 5.05 11.64
N ALA A 836 -13.46 5.20 12.85
CA ALA A 836 -12.46 6.23 13.18
C ALA A 836 -11.15 6.02 12.41
N ALA A 837 -10.63 4.79 12.40
CA ALA A 837 -9.39 4.44 11.71
C ALA A 837 -9.51 4.65 10.20
N GLY A 838 -10.61 4.19 9.58
CA GLY A 838 -10.86 4.38 8.16
C GLY A 838 -11.05 5.85 7.78
N TYR A 839 -11.69 6.66 8.64
CA TYR A 839 -11.78 8.11 8.44
C TYR A 839 -10.41 8.77 8.44
N LEU A 840 -9.61 8.51 9.48
CA LEU A 840 -8.28 9.10 9.64
C LEU A 840 -7.33 8.70 8.53
N GLN A 841 -7.37 7.44 8.08
CA GLN A 841 -6.58 6.98 6.94
C GLN A 841 -6.87 7.84 5.69
N ARG A 842 -8.14 8.00 5.31
CA ARG A 842 -8.53 8.82 4.15
C ARG A 842 -8.14 10.29 4.32
N PHE A 843 -8.30 10.82 5.53
CA PHE A 843 -7.93 12.20 5.85
C PHE A 843 -6.41 12.42 5.66
N PHE A 844 -5.57 11.55 6.23
CA PHE A 844 -4.13 11.66 6.11
C PHE A 844 -3.62 11.39 4.69
N GLU A 845 -4.24 10.45 3.94
CA GLU A 845 -3.93 10.25 2.52
C GLU A 845 -4.22 11.51 1.68
N SER A 846 -5.34 12.17 1.96
CA SER A 846 -5.73 13.44 1.31
C SER A 846 -4.75 14.57 1.66
N ALA A 847 -4.40 14.71 2.95
CA ALA A 847 -3.44 15.70 3.41
C ALA A 847 -2.04 15.49 2.79
N ARG A 848 -1.62 14.23 2.64
CA ARG A 848 -0.32 13.86 2.05
C ARG A 848 -0.23 14.16 0.56
N SER A 849 -1.31 13.93 -0.18
CA SER A 849 -1.33 14.12 -1.64
C SER A 849 -1.33 15.60 -2.06
N GLY A 850 -1.48 16.54 -1.12
CA GLY A 850 -1.51 17.98 -1.41
C GLY A 850 -2.70 18.42 -2.27
N LEU A 851 -3.68 17.53 -2.49
CA LEU A 851 -4.76 17.73 -3.45
C LEU A 851 -5.79 18.79 -3.04
N GLN A 852 -5.79 19.27 -1.78
CA GLN A 852 -6.69 20.31 -1.29
C GLN A 852 -6.07 21.09 -0.11
N ALA A 853 -6.27 22.41 -0.09
CA ALA A 853 -6.22 23.16 1.17
C ALA A 853 -7.34 22.60 2.06
N LEU A 854 -6.99 22.03 3.21
CA LEU A 854 -7.96 21.48 4.15
C LEU A 854 -8.88 22.61 4.61
N PRO A 855 -10.22 22.48 4.45
CA PRO A 855 -11.15 23.46 5.00
C PRO A 855 -10.98 23.61 6.51
N ASP A 856 -11.25 24.80 7.04
CA ASP A 856 -11.18 25.08 8.48
C ASP A 856 -12.10 24.14 9.31
N ASP A 857 -13.12 23.57 8.68
CA ASP A 857 -14.12 22.68 9.27
C ASP A 857 -14.06 21.23 8.74
N VAL A 858 -12.91 20.78 8.23
CA VAL A 858 -12.73 19.45 7.59
C VAL A 858 -13.25 18.25 8.41
N HIS A 859 -13.33 18.39 9.73
CA HIS A 859 -13.82 17.35 10.64
C HIS A 859 -15.31 17.48 11.02
N ALA A 860 -16.03 18.50 10.57
CA ALA A 860 -17.37 18.85 11.10
C ALA A 860 -18.37 17.68 11.10
N ALA A 861 -18.48 16.95 9.98
CA ALA A 861 -19.37 15.81 9.86
C ALA A 861 -19.00 14.66 10.83
N TYR A 862 -17.70 14.42 11.01
CA TYR A 862 -17.23 13.42 11.97
C TYR A 862 -17.45 13.87 13.42
N MET A 863 -17.26 15.16 13.70
CA MET A 863 -17.45 15.72 15.05
C MET A 863 -18.92 15.69 15.49
N GLU A 864 -19.89 15.77 14.55
CA GLU A 864 -21.31 15.53 14.87
C GLU A 864 -21.56 14.12 15.39
N GLN A 865 -20.86 13.13 14.84
CA GLN A 865 -20.92 11.74 15.32
C GLN A 865 -20.26 11.60 16.70
N VAL A 866 -19.09 12.22 16.90
CA VAL A 866 -18.43 12.24 18.22
C VAL A 866 -19.32 12.89 19.29
N ALA A 867 -20.01 13.97 18.96
CA ALA A 867 -20.98 14.62 19.84
C ALA A 867 -22.18 13.69 20.15
N THR A 868 -22.66 12.95 19.15
CA THR A 868 -23.73 11.96 19.33
C THR A 868 -23.29 10.84 20.27
N LEU A 869 -22.06 10.33 20.09
CA LEU A 869 -21.46 9.34 20.98
C LEU A 869 -21.38 9.85 22.43
N GLY A 870 -20.90 11.08 22.65
CA GLY A 870 -20.86 11.70 23.99
C GLY A 870 -22.23 11.81 24.65
N ARG A 871 -23.27 12.13 23.87
CA ARG A 871 -24.67 12.16 24.33
C ARG A 871 -25.16 10.77 24.74
N ARG A 872 -24.91 9.73 23.92
CA ARG A 872 -25.32 8.35 24.24
C ARG A 872 -24.60 7.81 25.47
N THR A 873 -23.33 8.15 25.68
CA THR A 873 -22.62 7.81 26.91
C THR A 873 -23.26 8.47 28.15
N ALA A 874 -23.66 9.74 28.06
CA ALA A 874 -24.34 10.42 29.16
C ALA A 874 -25.71 9.80 29.48
N GLU A 875 -26.48 9.44 28.45
CA GLU A 875 -27.77 8.77 28.59
C GLU A 875 -27.62 7.37 29.19
N LEU A 876 -26.60 6.60 28.81
CA LEU A 876 -26.26 5.32 29.45
C LEU A 876 -26.00 5.50 30.94
N HIS A 877 -25.14 6.45 31.32
CA HIS A 877 -24.83 6.70 32.72
C HIS A 877 -26.06 7.20 33.49
N ALA A 878 -26.92 8.02 32.87
CA ALA A 878 -28.19 8.43 33.47
C ALA A 878 -29.15 7.25 33.70
N ALA A 879 -29.19 6.29 32.75
CA ALA A 879 -29.96 5.06 32.89
C ALA A 879 -29.44 4.20 34.05
N LEU A 880 -28.12 4.08 34.21
CA LEU A 880 -27.47 3.34 35.32
C LEU A 880 -27.55 4.06 36.67
N ALA A 881 -27.75 5.38 36.68
CA ALA A 881 -27.95 6.18 37.89
C ALA A 881 -29.42 6.25 38.33
N ARG A 882 -30.34 5.56 37.66
CA ARG A 882 -31.76 5.57 38.03
C ARG A 882 -31.98 4.71 39.28
N LYS A 883 -32.59 5.28 40.32
CA LYS A 883 -33.08 4.48 41.47
C LYS A 883 -34.15 3.49 41.00
N SER A 884 -33.84 2.21 41.14
CA SER A 884 -34.60 1.06 40.66
C SER A 884 -35.09 0.17 41.80
N GLY A 885 -34.54 0.31 43.01
CA GLY A 885 -34.78 -0.58 44.14
C GLY A 885 -33.89 -1.82 44.14
N LEU A 886 -33.03 -1.98 43.12
CA LEU A 886 -32.03 -3.03 43.05
C LEU A 886 -30.73 -2.53 43.66
N ALA A 887 -30.35 -3.08 44.81
CA ALA A 887 -29.17 -2.66 45.55
C ALA A 887 -27.87 -2.72 44.71
N ALA A 888 -27.76 -3.62 43.72
CA ALA A 888 -26.60 -3.70 42.83
C ALA A 888 -26.47 -2.50 41.86
N PHE A 889 -27.56 -1.80 41.55
CA PHE A 889 -27.62 -0.72 40.56
C PHE A 889 -27.94 0.65 41.15
N ASP A 890 -28.64 0.70 42.28
CA ASP A 890 -29.04 1.97 42.87
C ASP A 890 -27.81 2.87 43.15
N PRO A 891 -27.82 4.14 42.70
CA PRO A 891 -26.67 5.02 42.84
C PRO A 891 -26.36 5.30 44.32
N GLU A 892 -25.08 5.36 44.65
CA GLU A 892 -24.60 5.69 45.99
C GLU A 892 -23.71 6.93 45.95
N PRO A 893 -23.65 7.74 47.02
CA PRO A 893 -22.69 8.85 47.09
C PRO A 893 -21.25 8.34 46.93
N TYR A 894 -20.44 9.05 46.14
CA TYR A 894 -19.02 8.74 46.01
C TYR A 894 -18.27 9.25 47.25
N ALA A 895 -17.87 8.35 48.14
CA ALA A 895 -17.27 8.70 49.43
C ALA A 895 -15.75 8.90 49.31
N GLU A 896 -15.14 9.55 50.31
CA GLU A 896 -13.67 9.69 50.38
C GLU A 896 -12.96 8.33 50.41
N ALA A 897 -13.58 7.31 51.01
CA ALA A 897 -13.05 5.95 51.02
C ALA A 897 -12.96 5.35 49.60
N ASP A 898 -13.88 5.70 48.70
CA ASP A 898 -13.85 5.26 47.30
C ASP A 898 -12.66 5.88 46.55
N LEU A 899 -12.40 7.17 46.78
CA LEU A 899 -11.24 7.86 46.23
C LEU A 899 -9.94 7.25 46.79
N ALA A 900 -9.86 6.98 48.09
CA ALA A 900 -8.70 6.35 48.71
C ALA A 900 -8.42 4.95 48.13
N ALA A 901 -9.46 4.15 47.89
CA ALA A 901 -9.34 2.86 47.23
C ALA A 901 -8.88 3.01 45.77
N ALA A 902 -9.40 3.99 45.03
CA ALA A 902 -8.98 4.29 43.67
C ALA A 902 -7.51 4.72 43.60
N ARG A 903 -7.06 5.62 44.50
CA ARG A 903 -5.64 6.01 44.62
C ARG A 903 -4.73 4.83 44.91
N THR A 904 -5.15 3.92 45.79
CA THR A 904 -4.39 2.72 46.14
C THR A 904 -4.21 1.80 44.93
N ARG A 905 -5.30 1.53 44.19
CA ARG A 905 -5.25 0.74 42.96
C ARG A 905 -4.39 1.41 41.88
N ALA A 906 -4.62 2.69 41.61
CA ALA A 906 -3.87 3.43 40.60
C ALA A 906 -2.36 3.46 40.91
N THR A 907 -1.99 3.63 42.18
CA THR A 907 -0.59 3.59 42.62
C THR A 907 0.03 2.20 42.44
N ALA A 908 -0.71 1.13 42.75
CA ALA A 908 -0.27 -0.24 42.51
C ALA A 908 -0.06 -0.52 41.01
N THR A 909 -1.00 -0.09 40.17
CA THR A 909 -0.90 -0.17 38.70
C THR A 909 0.30 0.62 38.20
N ALA A 910 0.50 1.85 38.68
CA ALA A 910 1.64 2.69 38.31
C ALA A 910 2.98 2.00 38.62
N ARG A 911 3.14 1.48 39.84
CA ARG A 911 4.37 0.78 40.26
C ARG A 911 4.63 -0.46 39.42
N SER A 912 3.58 -1.25 39.15
CA SER A 912 3.67 -2.44 38.31
C SER A 912 4.05 -2.09 36.86
N ALA A 913 3.42 -1.08 36.27
CA ALA A 913 3.68 -0.63 34.91
C ALA A 913 5.09 -0.03 34.76
N LEU A 914 5.52 0.82 35.70
CA LEU A 914 6.84 1.45 35.68
C LEU A 914 7.97 0.45 35.93
N ALA A 915 7.77 -0.54 36.80
CA ALA A 915 8.74 -1.62 37.00
C ALA A 915 8.88 -2.50 35.75
N LEU A 916 7.75 -2.79 35.07
CA LEU A 916 7.77 -3.51 33.80
C LEU A 916 8.47 -2.71 32.69
N LEU A 917 8.16 -1.42 32.59
CA LEU A 917 8.78 -0.50 31.63
C LEU A 917 10.28 -0.41 31.84
N GLU A 918 10.75 -0.31 33.09
CA GLU A 918 12.17 -0.29 33.43
C GLU A 918 12.87 -1.59 33.03
N ARG A 919 12.23 -2.75 33.28
CA ARG A 919 12.76 -4.07 32.89
C ARG A 919 12.83 -4.25 31.37
N GLN A 920 11.87 -3.71 30.63
CA GLN A 920 11.78 -3.86 29.18
C GLN A 920 12.34 -2.67 28.39
N LEU A 921 12.89 -1.65 29.07
CA LEU A 921 13.48 -0.47 28.43
C LEU A 921 14.50 -0.82 27.32
N PRO A 922 15.36 -1.87 27.45
CA PRO A 922 16.30 -2.26 26.39
C PRO A 922 15.63 -2.78 25.12
N LEU A 923 14.35 -3.15 25.17
CA LEU A 923 13.58 -3.69 24.04
C LEU A 923 12.86 -2.59 23.24
N LEU A 924 12.79 -1.36 23.76
CA LEU A 924 12.10 -0.25 23.10
C LEU A 924 13.04 0.54 22.18
N THR A 925 12.51 1.03 21.06
CA THR A 925 13.25 1.84 20.07
C THR A 925 12.48 3.12 19.72
N GLY A 926 13.14 4.08 19.06
CA GLY A 926 12.51 5.31 18.54
C GLY A 926 11.77 6.14 19.59
N ASP A 927 10.60 6.66 19.22
CA ASP A 927 9.76 7.52 20.06
C ASP A 927 9.30 6.85 21.36
N ALA A 928 9.07 5.53 21.33
CA ALA A 928 8.72 4.76 22.52
C ALA A 928 9.85 4.81 23.55
N LEU A 929 11.11 4.68 23.13
CA LEU A 929 12.27 4.78 24.02
C LEU A 929 12.43 6.20 24.60
N ALA A 930 12.25 7.23 23.76
CA ALA A 930 12.35 8.62 24.19
C ALA A 930 11.27 8.96 25.23
N ALA A 931 10.02 8.60 24.96
CA ALA A 931 8.91 8.81 25.89
C ALA A 931 9.06 7.95 27.16
N ALA A 932 9.54 6.71 27.05
CA ALA A 932 9.79 5.82 28.19
C ALA A 932 10.79 6.42 29.19
N ARG A 933 11.88 7.03 28.69
CA ARG A 933 12.88 7.70 29.54
C ARG A 933 12.28 8.88 30.30
N VAL A 934 11.44 9.68 29.63
CA VAL A 934 10.75 10.81 30.26
C VAL A 934 9.76 10.34 31.32
N VAL A 935 8.96 9.31 31.03
CA VAL A 935 8.00 8.73 31.99
C VAL A 935 8.71 8.13 33.21
N LEU A 936 9.81 7.39 33.01
CA LEU A 936 10.62 6.86 34.12
C LEU A 936 11.24 7.97 34.97
N GLY A 937 11.74 9.05 34.34
CA GLY A 937 12.24 10.25 35.04
C GLY A 937 11.15 10.99 35.82
N ALA A 938 9.89 10.89 35.38
CA ALA A 938 8.73 11.47 36.04
C ALA A 938 8.07 10.55 37.09
N ARG A 939 8.70 9.42 37.48
CA ARG A 939 8.13 8.45 38.45
C ARG A 939 7.57 9.10 39.71
N GLN A 940 8.35 9.97 40.36
CA GLN A 940 7.91 10.63 41.60
C GLN A 940 6.73 11.56 41.35
N ARG A 941 6.70 12.25 40.21
CA ARG A 941 5.59 13.12 39.80
C ARG A 941 4.32 12.33 39.51
N ILE A 942 4.43 11.16 38.87
CA ILE A 942 3.30 10.25 38.64
C ILE A 942 2.71 9.80 39.98
N GLU A 943 3.55 9.31 40.89
CA GLU A 943 3.09 8.89 42.22
C GLU A 943 2.43 10.07 42.97
N GLN A 944 3.05 11.26 42.96
CA GLN A 944 2.49 12.45 43.60
C GLN A 944 1.14 12.86 43.00
N GLN A 945 0.99 12.84 41.68
CA GLN A 945 -0.27 13.17 41.01
C GLN A 945 -1.38 12.18 41.39
N LEU A 946 -1.05 10.90 41.58
CA LEU A 946 -2.01 9.87 41.99
C LEU A 946 -2.35 9.94 43.48
N THR A 947 -1.43 10.36 44.35
CA THR A 947 -1.63 10.34 45.81
C THR A 947 -2.07 11.67 46.40
N GLU A 948 -1.68 12.81 45.82
CA GLU A 948 -1.82 14.15 46.41
C GLU A 948 -2.76 15.10 45.64
N ALA A 949 -3.22 14.73 44.43
CA ALA A 949 -4.11 15.60 43.65
C ALA A 949 -5.40 15.94 44.43
N ALA A 950 -5.63 17.23 44.68
CA ALA A 950 -6.87 17.69 45.32
C ALA A 950 -8.04 17.39 44.39
N ILE A 951 -8.93 16.49 44.81
CA ILE A 951 -10.12 16.08 44.06
C ILE A 951 -11.31 16.24 45.01
N ASP A 952 -12.19 17.18 44.70
CA ASP A 952 -13.48 17.30 45.38
C ASP A 952 -14.44 16.24 44.84
N THR A 953 -14.99 15.39 45.71
CA THR A 953 -15.97 14.36 45.31
C THR A 953 -17.40 14.74 45.69
N SER A 954 -17.61 15.96 46.19
CA SER A 954 -18.92 16.45 46.62
C SER A 954 -19.94 16.41 45.49
N GLY A 955 -21.09 15.77 45.73
CA GLY A 955 -22.17 15.65 44.74
C GLY A 955 -21.96 14.56 43.68
N MET A 956 -20.83 13.84 43.70
CA MET A 956 -20.59 12.71 42.80
C MET A 956 -21.26 11.42 43.32
N GLN A 957 -21.52 10.50 42.39
CA GLN A 957 -22.14 9.21 42.68
C GLN A 957 -21.29 8.07 42.10
N ARG A 958 -21.31 6.92 42.77
CA ARG A 958 -20.88 5.64 42.21
C ARG A 958 -22.08 4.88 41.69
N THR A 959 -21.97 4.38 40.46
CA THR A 959 -22.99 3.58 39.77
C THR A 959 -22.34 2.34 39.18
N ARG A 960 -23.14 1.43 38.62
CA ARG A 960 -22.58 0.51 37.63
C ARG A 960 -22.07 1.29 36.43
N ILE A 961 -21.00 0.80 35.84
CA ILE A 961 -20.34 1.36 34.65
C ILE A 961 -20.13 0.22 33.65
N HIS A 962 -19.80 0.55 32.41
CA HIS A 962 -19.40 -0.44 31.40
C HIS A 962 -18.07 -1.10 31.77
N GLY A 963 -17.10 -0.33 32.27
CA GLY A 963 -15.86 -0.86 32.85
C GLY A 963 -14.76 -1.25 31.86
N ASP A 964 -15.04 -1.24 30.56
CA ASP A 964 -14.05 -1.33 29.47
C ASP A 964 -14.57 -0.59 28.23
N TYR A 965 -14.92 0.69 28.40
CA TYR A 965 -15.58 1.46 27.36
C TYR A 965 -14.56 2.12 26.42
N HIS A 966 -14.59 1.76 25.14
CA HIS A 966 -13.75 2.32 24.08
C HIS A 966 -14.46 2.23 22.72
N LEU A 967 -13.85 2.77 21.65
CA LEU A 967 -14.43 2.83 20.31
C LEU A 967 -14.91 1.48 19.72
N SER A 968 -14.31 0.35 20.08
CA SER A 968 -14.76 -0.97 19.59
C SER A 968 -16.01 -1.48 20.31
N GLN A 969 -16.41 -0.85 21.42
CA GLN A 969 -17.61 -1.19 22.19
C GLN A 969 -18.83 -0.37 21.81
N VAL A 970 -18.75 0.33 20.67
CA VAL A 970 -19.87 1.07 20.11
C VAL A 970 -20.03 0.73 18.64
N LEU A 971 -21.26 0.40 18.24
CA LEU A 971 -21.63 0.14 16.86
C LEU A 971 -22.22 1.40 16.25
N LEU A 972 -21.75 1.76 15.05
CA LEU A 972 -22.37 2.81 14.27
C LEU A 972 -23.63 2.25 13.60
N VAL A 973 -24.78 2.86 13.89
CA VAL A 973 -26.08 2.47 13.35
C VAL A 973 -26.72 3.68 12.68
N LYS A 974 -26.53 3.77 11.37
CA LYS A 974 -26.88 4.95 10.55
C LYS A 974 -26.05 6.15 11.01
N ASN A 975 -26.66 7.08 11.75
CA ASN A 975 -26.02 8.28 12.30
C ASN A 975 -26.09 8.31 13.83
N ASP A 976 -26.29 7.17 14.48
CA ASP A 976 -26.36 7.02 15.93
C ASP A 976 -25.46 5.88 16.41
N PHE A 977 -25.29 5.74 17.72
CA PHE A 977 -24.46 4.69 18.32
C PHE A 977 -25.27 3.75 19.21
N VAL A 978 -24.95 2.46 19.13
CA VAL A 978 -25.43 1.43 20.05
C VAL A 978 -24.24 0.89 20.85
N ILE A 979 -24.36 0.85 22.18
CA ILE A 979 -23.32 0.39 23.10
C ILE A 979 -23.47 -1.11 23.35
N ILE A 980 -22.37 -1.85 23.27
CA ILE A 980 -22.31 -3.32 23.34
C ILE A 980 -21.28 -3.80 24.37
N ASP A 981 -21.25 -5.11 24.63
CA ASP A 981 -20.20 -5.81 25.40
C ASP A 981 -19.98 -5.31 26.85
N PHE A 982 -21.03 -5.34 27.65
CA PHE A 982 -20.99 -4.95 29.08
C PHE A 982 -20.30 -5.97 30.00
N GLU A 983 -19.34 -6.75 29.49
CA GLU A 983 -18.59 -7.75 30.26
C GLU A 983 -17.56 -7.10 31.20
N GLY A 984 -17.08 -5.90 30.85
CA GLY A 984 -16.01 -5.19 31.53
C GLY A 984 -14.62 -5.77 31.25
N GLU A 985 -13.58 -5.18 31.85
CA GLU A 985 -12.17 -5.51 31.55
C GLU A 985 -11.84 -7.00 31.81
N PRO A 986 -11.45 -7.79 30.79
CA PRO A 986 -11.26 -9.24 30.88
C PRO A 986 -10.25 -9.72 31.93
N GLY A 987 -9.29 -8.86 32.31
CA GLY A 987 -8.27 -9.16 33.31
C GLY A 987 -8.77 -9.14 34.76
N HIS A 988 -9.96 -8.61 35.03
CA HIS A 988 -10.52 -8.50 36.38
C HIS A 988 -11.50 -9.64 36.70
N SER A 989 -11.68 -9.94 37.98
CA SER A 989 -12.69 -10.89 38.46
C SER A 989 -14.11 -10.36 38.26
N PHE A 990 -15.12 -11.24 38.20
CA PHE A 990 -16.52 -10.81 38.13
C PHE A 990 -16.92 -9.90 39.31
N GLU A 991 -16.39 -10.12 40.52
CA GLU A 991 -16.66 -9.24 41.65
C GLU A 991 -16.15 -7.81 41.40
N GLU A 992 -14.92 -7.68 40.88
CA GLU A 992 -14.33 -6.38 40.56
C GLU A 992 -15.08 -5.66 39.45
N ARG A 993 -15.47 -6.38 38.39
CA ARG A 993 -16.25 -5.82 37.27
C ARG A 993 -17.66 -5.41 37.69
N ARG A 994 -18.20 -5.99 38.76
CA ARG A 994 -19.55 -5.69 39.29
C ARG A 994 -19.57 -4.54 40.30
N MET A 995 -18.41 -4.05 40.75
CA MET A 995 -18.34 -2.95 41.70
C MET A 995 -18.91 -1.65 41.11
N LYS A 996 -19.59 -0.87 41.95
CA LYS A 996 -20.00 0.49 41.58
C LYS A 996 -18.80 1.41 41.58
N GLN A 997 -18.62 2.17 40.51
CA GLN A 997 -17.51 3.09 40.32
C GLN A 997 -18.00 4.43 39.78
N SER A 998 -17.09 5.39 39.62
CA SER A 998 -17.42 6.67 38.99
C SER A 998 -17.63 6.48 37.49
N PRO A 999 -18.71 7.02 36.90
CA PRO A 999 -18.94 7.00 35.45
C PRO A 999 -17.83 7.66 34.63
N LEU A 1000 -17.01 8.52 35.25
CA LEU A 1000 -15.89 9.17 34.58
C LEU A 1000 -14.78 8.18 34.15
N ARG A 1001 -14.78 6.95 34.66
CA ARG A 1001 -13.88 5.89 34.17
C ARG A 1001 -14.19 5.46 32.75
N ASP A 1002 -15.48 5.34 32.39
CA ASP A 1002 -15.88 5.02 31.02
C ASP A 1002 -15.55 6.19 30.08
N VAL A 1003 -15.78 7.43 30.55
CA VAL A 1003 -15.38 8.65 29.81
C VAL A 1003 -13.87 8.65 29.57
N ALA A 1004 -13.05 8.35 30.58
CA ALA A 1004 -11.60 8.25 30.43
C ALA A 1004 -11.18 7.19 29.39
N GLY A 1005 -11.81 6.00 29.42
CA GLY A 1005 -11.56 4.94 28.44
C GLY A 1005 -11.85 5.37 26.99
N MET A 1006 -13.00 6.02 26.77
CA MET A 1006 -13.37 6.51 25.45
C MET A 1006 -12.40 7.60 24.96
N LEU A 1007 -12.03 8.54 25.82
CA LEU A 1007 -11.09 9.61 25.48
C LEU A 1007 -9.69 9.08 25.12
N ARG A 1008 -9.21 8.06 25.82
CA ARG A 1008 -7.96 7.35 25.49
C ARG A 1008 -8.05 6.64 24.15
N SER A 1009 -9.21 6.09 23.79
CA SER A 1009 -9.39 5.38 22.53
C SER A 1009 -9.31 6.27 21.29
N PHE A 1010 -9.63 7.57 21.39
CA PHE A 1010 -9.36 8.53 20.30
C PHE A 1010 -7.86 8.66 20.01
N GLY A 1011 -7.01 8.73 21.05
CA GLY A 1011 -5.56 8.79 20.85
C GLY A 1011 -5.00 7.52 20.20
N TYR A 1012 -5.56 6.35 20.51
CA TYR A 1012 -5.22 5.11 19.80
C TYR A 1012 -5.64 5.15 18.32
N ALA A 1013 -6.83 5.69 18.00
CA ALA A 1013 -7.27 5.82 16.61
C ALA A 1013 -6.39 6.80 15.82
N ALA A 1014 -6.01 7.93 16.42
CA ALA A 1014 -5.07 8.90 15.86
C ALA A 1014 -3.71 8.25 15.54
N ALA A 1015 -3.16 7.50 16.49
CA ALA A 1015 -1.90 6.79 16.32
C ALA A 1015 -1.97 5.70 15.22
N GLN A 1016 -3.08 4.95 15.14
CA GLN A 1016 -3.29 3.96 14.09
C GLN A 1016 -3.33 4.62 12.70
N GLY A 1017 -4.13 5.68 12.55
CA GLY A 1017 -4.22 6.41 11.29
C GLY A 1017 -2.87 6.96 10.85
N LEU A 1018 -2.08 7.52 11.79
CA LEU A 1018 -0.75 8.04 11.52
C LEU A 1018 0.21 6.93 11.06
N ARG A 1019 0.21 5.77 11.73
CA ARG A 1019 1.05 4.63 11.33
C ARG A 1019 0.70 4.08 9.95
N SER A 1020 -0.59 4.00 9.62
CA SER A 1020 -1.04 3.55 8.30
C SER A 1020 -0.67 4.53 7.19
N ALA A 1021 -0.71 5.83 7.48
CA ALA A 1021 -0.45 6.88 6.51
C ALA A 1021 1.04 7.19 6.31
N ALA A 1022 1.88 7.09 7.34
CA ALA A 1022 3.24 7.61 7.37
C ALA A 1022 4.33 6.55 7.65
N PRO A 1023 4.73 5.73 6.65
CA PRO A 1023 5.86 4.80 6.79
C PRO A 1023 7.22 5.50 6.89
N ALA A 1024 7.35 6.74 6.39
CA ALA A 1024 8.60 7.52 6.48
C ALA A 1024 8.56 8.49 7.66
N ALA A 1025 9.71 8.66 8.35
CA ALA A 1025 9.83 9.56 9.50
C ALA A 1025 9.43 11.02 9.19
N GLN A 1026 9.68 11.48 7.96
CA GLN A 1026 9.31 12.82 7.51
C GLN A 1026 7.80 12.99 7.33
N GLU A 1027 7.12 11.99 6.77
CA GLU A 1027 5.66 11.98 6.66
C GLU A 1027 5.03 11.99 8.05
N LEU A 1028 5.60 11.21 8.98
CA LEU A 1028 5.11 11.11 10.35
C LEU A 1028 5.22 12.46 11.07
N ALA A 1029 6.34 13.17 10.92
CA ALA A 1029 6.54 14.51 11.46
C ALA A 1029 5.53 15.54 10.90
N SER A 1030 5.16 15.42 9.61
CA SER A 1030 4.20 16.34 8.97
C SER A 1030 2.74 16.09 9.38
N LEU A 1031 2.37 14.83 9.60
CA LEU A 1031 1.00 14.42 9.89
C LEU A 1031 0.70 14.36 11.39
N ALA A 1032 1.71 14.21 12.25
CA ALA A 1032 1.54 14.16 13.70
C ALA A 1032 0.80 15.38 14.29
N PRO A 1033 1.05 16.64 13.87
CA PRO A 1033 0.28 17.79 14.35
C PRO A 1033 -1.20 17.72 13.95
N LEU A 1034 -1.52 17.20 12.76
CA LEU A 1034 -2.90 17.03 12.31
C LEU A 1034 -3.61 15.93 13.11
N ALA A 1035 -2.90 14.83 13.41
CA ALA A 1035 -3.40 13.76 14.26
C ALA A 1035 -3.73 14.28 15.68
N GLN A 1036 -2.82 15.06 16.27
CA GLN A 1036 -3.04 15.68 17.57
C GLN A 1036 -4.20 16.67 17.55
N ALA A 1037 -4.30 17.53 16.53
CA ALA A 1037 -5.40 18.49 16.41
C ALA A 1037 -6.77 17.80 16.31
N TRP A 1038 -6.85 16.70 15.55
CA TRP A 1038 -8.06 15.88 15.47
C TRP A 1038 -8.39 15.23 16.82
N GLU A 1039 -7.40 14.65 17.51
CA GLU A 1039 -7.60 14.03 18.83
C GLU A 1039 -8.14 15.06 19.82
N ASP A 1040 -7.51 16.25 19.90
CA ASP A 1040 -7.93 17.33 20.80
C ASP A 1040 -9.35 17.83 20.49
N GLN A 1041 -9.73 17.88 19.20
CA GLN A 1041 -11.08 18.26 18.80
C GLN A 1041 -12.10 17.17 19.15
N ALA A 1042 -11.80 15.90 18.89
CA ALA A 1042 -12.68 14.77 19.22
C ALA A 1042 -12.91 14.69 20.74
N ARG A 1043 -11.83 14.79 21.53
CA ARG A 1043 -11.88 14.77 22.99
C ARG A 1043 -12.75 15.89 23.56
N ARG A 1044 -12.55 17.14 23.09
CA ARG A 1044 -13.37 18.29 23.50
C ARG A 1044 -14.84 18.10 23.14
N THR A 1045 -15.11 17.74 21.90
CA THR A 1045 -16.48 17.55 21.38
C THR A 1045 -17.24 16.48 22.17
N PHE A 1046 -16.57 15.36 22.48
CA PHE A 1046 -17.16 14.28 23.28
C PHE A 1046 -17.51 14.74 24.70
N VAL A 1047 -16.58 15.41 25.40
CA VAL A 1047 -16.79 15.88 26.77
C VAL A 1047 -17.88 16.95 26.84
N GLU A 1048 -17.87 17.91 25.92
CA GLU A 1048 -18.88 18.97 25.86
C GLU A 1048 -20.29 18.38 25.63
N ALA A 1049 -20.44 17.43 24.70
CA ALA A 1049 -21.71 16.77 24.46
C ALA A 1049 -22.16 15.90 25.64
N TYR A 1050 -21.23 15.19 26.29
CA TYR A 1050 -21.51 14.40 27.50
C TYR A 1050 -22.01 15.27 28.66
N GLN A 1051 -21.38 16.44 28.86
CA GLN A 1051 -21.79 17.40 29.88
C GLN A 1051 -23.14 18.05 29.56
N ALA A 1052 -23.35 18.47 28.32
CA ALA A 1052 -24.59 19.10 27.86
C ALA A 1052 -25.81 18.16 27.99
N ALA A 1053 -25.60 16.85 27.81
CA ALA A 1053 -26.64 15.83 27.99
C ALA A 1053 -26.97 15.54 29.47
N GLY A 1054 -26.25 16.13 30.42
CA GLY A 1054 -26.57 16.05 31.85
C GLY A 1054 -26.15 14.75 32.53
N GLY A 1055 -25.05 14.13 32.10
CA GLY A 1055 -24.52 12.91 32.71
C GLY A 1055 -24.39 13.03 34.24
N PRO A 1056 -24.56 11.93 35.03
CA PRO A 1056 -24.59 11.97 36.49
C PRO A 1056 -23.36 12.61 37.14
N ALA A 1057 -22.21 12.55 36.45
CA ALA A 1057 -20.95 13.16 36.89
C ALA A 1057 -20.76 14.63 36.48
N ALA A 1058 -21.65 15.21 35.64
CA ALA A 1058 -21.56 16.58 35.15
C ALA A 1058 -22.08 17.65 36.14
N ARG A 1059 -22.65 17.22 37.27
CA ARG A 1059 -23.19 18.12 38.32
C ARG A 1059 -22.08 18.52 39.31
N GLY A 1060 -21.12 19.33 38.85
CA GLY A 1060 -20.04 19.85 39.70
C GLY A 1060 -18.90 20.45 38.87
N ASN A 1061 -19.05 21.69 38.41
CA ASN A 1061 -18.04 22.33 37.56
C ASN A 1061 -16.72 22.54 38.32
N GLY A 1062 -15.63 21.96 37.79
CA GLY A 1062 -14.26 21.98 38.33
C GLY A 1062 -13.81 20.64 38.92
N ALA A 1063 -14.61 20.06 39.80
CA ALA A 1063 -14.34 18.81 40.51
C ALA A 1063 -14.32 17.57 39.58
N ALA A 1064 -15.27 17.49 38.64
CA ALA A 1064 -15.37 16.39 37.69
C ALA A 1064 -14.16 16.32 36.73
N SER A 1065 -13.59 17.46 36.35
CA SER A 1065 -12.43 17.52 35.46
C SER A 1065 -11.15 16.96 36.13
N GLN A 1066 -10.97 17.22 37.42
CA GLN A 1066 -9.83 16.69 38.19
C GLN A 1066 -9.92 15.17 38.34
N LEU A 1067 -11.12 14.65 38.65
CA LEU A 1067 -11.34 13.22 38.77
C LEU A 1067 -11.24 12.49 37.42
N LEU A 1068 -11.69 13.12 36.33
CA LEU A 1068 -11.51 12.59 34.97
C LEU A 1068 -10.02 12.47 34.62
N ALA A 1069 -9.23 13.52 34.83
CA ALA A 1069 -7.79 13.50 34.59
C ALA A 1069 -7.07 12.41 35.41
N PHE A 1070 -7.51 12.17 36.66
CA PHE A 1070 -7.02 11.07 37.48
C PHE A 1070 -7.31 9.70 36.83
N PHE A 1071 -8.53 9.45 36.35
CA PHE A 1071 -8.87 8.17 35.71
C PHE A 1071 -8.23 7.99 34.34
N GLU A 1072 -7.99 9.07 33.59
CA GLU A 1072 -7.21 9.00 32.35
C GLU A 1072 -5.76 8.58 32.60
N LEU A 1073 -5.12 9.12 33.66
CA LEU A 1073 -3.78 8.71 34.05
C LEU A 1073 -3.75 7.25 34.51
N GLU A 1074 -4.74 6.82 35.31
CA GLU A 1074 -4.87 5.42 35.73
C GLU A 1074 -5.02 4.48 34.52
N LYS A 1075 -5.89 4.81 33.56
CA LYS A 1075 -6.10 3.99 32.36
C LYS A 1075 -4.85 3.99 31.47
N ALA A 1076 -4.16 5.11 31.29
CA ALA A 1076 -2.92 5.17 30.51
C ALA A 1076 -1.80 4.30 31.12
N LEU A 1077 -1.71 4.22 32.44
CA LEU A 1077 -0.75 3.34 33.13
C LEU A 1077 -1.13 1.85 33.02
N TYR A 1078 -2.43 1.54 33.04
CA TYR A 1078 -2.93 0.20 32.77
C TYR A 1078 -2.61 -0.23 31.32
N GLU A 1079 -2.93 0.63 30.35
CA GLU A 1079 -2.63 0.45 28.93
C GLU A 1079 -1.15 0.24 28.70
N LEU A 1080 -0.28 1.06 29.31
CA LEU A 1080 1.16 0.88 29.23
C LEU A 1080 1.59 -0.54 29.63
N ARG A 1081 1.09 -1.04 30.76
CA ARG A 1081 1.39 -2.42 31.19
C ARG A 1081 0.87 -3.44 30.18
N TYR A 1082 -0.36 -3.26 29.69
CA TYR A 1082 -0.98 -4.16 28.73
C TYR A 1082 -0.20 -4.22 27.41
N GLU A 1083 0.19 -3.08 26.84
CA GLU A 1083 0.96 -3.03 25.58
C GLU A 1083 2.35 -3.63 25.74
N LEU A 1084 3.04 -3.34 26.84
CA LEU A 1084 4.35 -3.95 27.14
C LEU A 1084 4.30 -5.49 27.23
N GLN A 1085 3.15 -6.06 27.60
CA GLN A 1085 2.97 -7.52 27.69
C GLN A 1085 2.51 -8.15 26.38
N ASN A 1086 1.68 -7.45 25.60
CA ASN A 1086 0.97 -8.05 24.46
C ASN A 1086 1.40 -7.49 23.10
N ARG A 1087 1.74 -6.20 23.02
CA ARG A 1087 2.09 -5.48 21.78
C ARG A 1087 3.14 -4.38 22.06
N PRO A 1088 4.41 -4.72 22.32
CA PRO A 1088 5.43 -3.74 22.72
C PRO A 1088 5.59 -2.57 21.74
N ASP A 1089 5.37 -2.81 20.44
CA ASP A 1089 5.42 -1.78 19.40
C ASP A 1089 4.36 -0.68 19.58
N TRP A 1090 3.30 -0.92 20.34
CA TRP A 1090 2.24 0.04 20.64
C TRP A 1090 2.49 0.86 21.91
N ALA A 1091 3.55 0.55 22.67
CA ALA A 1091 3.84 1.21 23.95
C ALA A 1091 4.03 2.74 23.84
N ALA A 1092 4.37 3.27 22.65
CA ALA A 1092 4.47 4.70 22.41
C ALA A 1092 3.16 5.46 22.72
N VAL A 1093 2.00 4.88 22.41
CA VAL A 1093 0.69 5.54 22.58
C VAL A 1093 0.37 5.85 24.04
N PRO A 1094 0.40 4.88 24.99
CA PRO A 1094 0.20 5.19 26.40
C PRO A 1094 1.34 6.03 27.00
N LEU A 1095 2.59 5.90 26.53
CA LEU A 1095 3.71 6.73 27.01
C LEU A 1095 3.52 8.22 26.66
N VAL A 1096 3.19 8.53 25.41
CA VAL A 1096 2.89 9.90 24.97
C VAL A 1096 1.66 10.44 25.69
N GLY A 1097 0.63 9.60 25.89
CA GLY A 1097 -0.55 9.95 26.69
C GLY A 1097 -0.21 10.34 28.14
N ILE A 1098 0.65 9.57 28.82
CA ILE A 1098 1.13 9.90 30.17
C ILE A 1098 1.90 11.23 30.17
N CYS A 1099 2.77 11.44 29.18
CA CYS A 1099 3.50 12.70 29.02
C CYS A 1099 2.55 13.91 28.88
N ALA A 1100 1.53 13.80 28.02
CA ALA A 1100 0.53 14.83 27.81
C ALA A 1100 -0.27 15.14 29.09
N LEU A 1101 -0.75 14.11 29.81
CA LEU A 1101 -1.49 14.24 31.06
C LEU A 1101 -0.66 14.89 32.19
N LEU A 1102 0.66 14.74 32.14
CA LEU A 1102 1.59 15.37 33.09
C LEU A 1102 2.11 16.72 32.60
N GLY A 1103 1.78 17.16 31.38
CA GLY A 1103 2.33 18.39 30.80
C GLY A 1103 3.87 18.35 30.69
N ILE A 1104 4.43 17.20 30.33
CA ILE A 1104 5.86 17.03 30.07
C ILE A 1104 6.07 16.67 28.60
N ALA A 1105 6.97 17.37 27.91
CA ALA A 1105 7.29 17.06 26.53
C ALA A 1105 8.33 15.93 26.47
N PRO A 1106 8.15 14.91 25.60
CA PRO A 1106 9.25 14.03 25.22
C PRO A 1106 10.34 14.92 24.59
N SER A 1107 11.56 14.91 25.14
CA SER A 1107 12.64 15.70 24.54
C SER A 1107 12.97 15.13 23.17
N SER A 1108 12.64 15.85 22.10
CA SER A 1108 13.15 15.58 20.76
C SER A 1108 14.65 15.84 20.73
N ARG A 1109 15.43 14.79 20.49
CA ARG A 1109 16.79 14.89 19.96
C ARG A 1109 16.92 13.92 18.82
#